data_AF-A0A553QNM4-F1
#
_entry.id   AF-A0A553QNM4-F1
#
_cell.length_a   1.000
_cell.length_b   1.000
_cell.length_c   1.000
_cell.angle_alpha   90.00
_cell.angle_beta   90.00
_cell.angle_gamma   90.00
#
_symmetry.space_group_name_H-M   'P 1'
#
loop_
_entity.id
_entity.type
_entity.pdbx_description
1 polymer ?
#
loop_
_entity_poly.entity_id
_entity_poly.type
_entity_poly.pdbx_seq_one_letter_code
_entity_poly.pdbx_strand_id
1 'polypeptide(L)'
;MELSSLIKKMGHPLLEIRVRALKNVRSKLDHGLIGVPDVVQEKMLFVYLLEWFNFPEVPMQEEVLDMINTLSKHPTGAQMLREVGAVEFLTQLSPNLDLRLRTIVDGIFDQLFHLPGDLPSCPPTTSYELHFVPLLQTEEEQLTRGYFVRSKLKQADAPIPRVSCSSLRSNNPNLVQSTCELLHDVIMQDFPAEIFLQRPNTVQSLLSLLSLNVDDDVSFLTFQALACLQQLCRNLRSRLRFYRYPSFCSAKQDPVSQNSSVSYPQDIRGTQRSGISSPEESSPRPSVVGRSGQRLRGDGQDGDAASSSGSSSSNQRKAPPRPAQQSLPSEMDAEDSLELQLQQWSLARFAVAVVEHALPLTRTESLKVFQRVLELLAEVQGLLGDSIAPEVWDEHSLTATELASVFNSSDMVQIESHEADREKLQICLETLGDIICHHHGMTSSEQLKSSLIHHRMVFSGTAIFTIRLLQTLLPVEKAAEILPESTVAAIFLLCLDPSFSVVYPIIHESAVAYLEQTCSERYSLYRRVSRLSHCMEATCSFLKDAQTKGDKNWHELLELAKEGIEAFPYHQHLPMVKECVQICSYLWKFAQASPILQSESQKLFLKLLSHPLAPVKAETYSSTLSILKECLGVQNVASPATSICSGVHFLLHSRVLYEISVFGLQDQAREVSAAAKDILLYLLKGRLMMMDGSWSRFNEALYPVIPILQGYADTDDALGNCIVLLSKTSAEEGEEGCSQTARLRAALRLLFSKHHTVRKMAVQHLLPHITSLECASNSRPTLDSSKLSCLPNLYVINKSVDIKLSNSDKSYVKVESVNKLYNILTSETVDMVLRRSAAEQLAIVLQESSMHSVLKALGLSEKLRSFITECVNSNVVSLDCLLEPSMCMLRKLVFADPSLRHSLAQQRLLLITLLKGSLLIKENKGDVSEAAVLMCILLFDEIGRMDSWTDEATSDTGLSPFSLPAVIIRR
;
A
#
# COMPACT_ATOMS: atom_id res chain seq x y z
N MET A 1 1.87 -17.21 28.84
CA MET A 1 2.83 -16.43 29.66
C MET A 1 3.46 -15.41 28.72
N GLU A 2 3.26 -14.12 28.95
CA GLU A 2 3.42 -13.08 27.92
C GLU A 2 4.88 -12.86 27.49
N LEU A 3 5.13 -12.92 26.18
CA LEU A 3 6.43 -12.66 25.55
C LEU A 3 6.92 -11.22 25.84
N SER A 4 6.02 -10.24 25.73
CA SER A 4 6.25 -8.83 26.10
C SER A 4 6.81 -8.66 27.53
N SER A 5 6.44 -9.52 28.49
CA SER A 5 6.94 -9.48 29.88
C SER A 5 8.38 -9.98 30.05
N LEU A 6 8.89 -10.73 29.06
CA LEU A 6 10.29 -11.17 28.96
C LEU A 6 11.12 -10.14 28.19
N ILE A 7 10.58 -9.61 27.08
CA ILE A 7 11.22 -8.56 26.28
C ILE A 7 11.47 -7.30 27.14
N LYS A 8 10.48 -6.85 27.93
CA LYS A 8 10.65 -5.74 28.90
C LYS A 8 11.76 -5.96 29.94
N LYS A 9 12.15 -7.21 30.23
CA LYS A 9 13.26 -7.52 31.16
C LYS A 9 14.64 -7.44 30.50
N MET A 10 14.71 -7.37 29.18
CA MET A 10 15.97 -7.19 28.44
C MET A 10 16.50 -5.75 28.55
N GLY A 11 15.63 -4.73 28.67
CA GLY A 11 16.02 -3.34 28.95
C GLY A 11 16.28 -3.01 30.44
N HIS A 12 16.33 -4.00 31.33
CA HIS A 12 16.45 -3.76 32.78
C HIS A 12 17.88 -3.31 33.19
N PRO A 13 18.08 -2.37 34.13
CA PRO A 13 19.42 -1.88 34.48
C PRO A 13 20.35 -2.93 35.13
N LEU A 14 19.81 -3.93 35.82
CA LEU A 14 20.59 -5.04 36.40
C LEU A 14 20.99 -6.11 35.36
N LEU A 15 22.30 -6.34 35.22
CA LEU A 15 22.95 -7.30 34.32
C LEU A 15 22.34 -8.71 34.38
N GLU A 16 22.18 -9.28 35.58
CA GLU A 16 21.67 -10.64 35.78
C GLU A 16 20.26 -10.85 35.23
N ILE A 17 19.42 -9.80 35.30
CA ILE A 17 18.03 -9.85 34.84
C ILE A 17 17.99 -9.82 33.31
N ARG A 18 18.81 -8.94 32.69
CA ARG A 18 18.98 -8.90 31.23
C ARG A 18 19.43 -10.26 30.70
N VAL A 19 20.54 -10.79 31.23
CA VAL A 19 21.14 -12.06 30.81
C VAL A 19 20.17 -13.24 30.95
N ARG A 20 19.44 -13.33 32.07
CA ARG A 20 18.43 -14.39 32.27
C ARG A 20 17.24 -14.24 31.31
N ALA A 21 16.84 -13.01 30.96
CA ALA A 21 15.78 -12.76 29.98
C ALA A 21 16.21 -13.18 28.56
N LEU A 22 17.38 -12.75 28.10
CA LEU A 22 17.94 -13.12 26.80
C LEU A 22 18.05 -14.65 26.65
N LYS A 23 18.61 -15.35 27.64
CA LYS A 23 18.70 -16.83 27.62
C LYS A 23 17.33 -17.51 27.60
N ASN A 24 16.29 -16.90 28.19
CA ASN A 24 14.93 -17.46 28.16
C ASN A 24 14.26 -17.27 26.79
N VAL A 25 14.49 -16.14 26.12
CA VAL A 25 14.01 -15.88 24.75
C VAL A 25 14.72 -16.82 23.76
N ARG A 26 16.06 -16.88 23.83
CA ARG A 26 16.88 -17.77 22.99
C ARG A 26 16.48 -19.24 23.15
N SER A 27 16.42 -19.73 24.40
CA SER A 27 16.02 -21.11 24.69
C SER A 27 14.61 -21.44 24.17
N LYS A 28 13.68 -20.49 24.08
CA LYS A 28 12.34 -20.73 23.53
C LYS A 28 12.31 -20.78 22.01
N LEU A 29 13.14 -19.97 21.34
CA LEU A 29 13.38 -20.07 19.89
C LEU A 29 14.05 -21.40 19.55
N ASP A 30 15.12 -21.75 20.27
CA ASP A 30 15.89 -22.99 20.04
C ASP A 30 15.06 -24.27 20.21
N HIS A 31 14.02 -24.24 21.06
CA HIS A 31 13.11 -25.37 21.31
C HIS A 31 11.76 -25.26 20.58
N GLY A 32 11.62 -24.32 19.63
CA GLY A 32 10.39 -24.16 18.83
C GLY A 32 9.14 -23.74 19.62
N LEU A 33 9.29 -23.24 20.86
CA LEU A 33 8.18 -22.79 21.72
C LEU A 33 7.64 -21.41 21.34
N ILE A 34 8.40 -20.67 20.52
CA ILE A 34 8.02 -19.40 19.88
C ILE A 34 8.71 -19.39 18.51
N GLY A 35 7.99 -19.03 17.44
CA GLY A 35 8.56 -18.91 16.10
C GLY A 35 9.25 -17.57 15.87
N VAL A 36 10.19 -17.53 14.91
CA VAL A 36 10.73 -16.28 14.36
C VAL A 36 9.63 -15.28 13.93
N PRO A 37 8.56 -15.67 13.21
CA PRO A 37 7.50 -14.71 12.85
C PRO A 37 6.75 -14.11 14.06
N ASP A 38 6.59 -14.85 15.17
CA ASP A 38 5.95 -14.33 16.39
C ASP A 38 6.85 -13.30 17.10
N VAL A 39 8.16 -13.54 17.12
CA VAL A 39 9.16 -12.69 17.77
C VAL A 39 9.39 -11.39 17.00
N VAL A 40 9.31 -11.43 15.67
CA VAL A 40 9.56 -10.28 14.78
C VAL A 40 8.46 -9.21 14.87
N GLN A 41 7.27 -9.53 15.37
CA GLN A 41 6.19 -8.55 15.57
C GLN A 41 6.44 -7.60 16.76
N GLU A 42 7.32 -7.97 17.70
CA GLU A 42 7.58 -7.21 18.92
C GLU A 42 8.68 -6.14 18.72
N LYS A 43 8.33 -4.97 18.15
CA LYS A 43 9.27 -3.88 17.81
C LYS A 43 10.24 -3.49 18.93
N MET A 44 9.82 -3.57 20.20
CA MET A 44 10.65 -3.27 21.37
C MET A 44 11.83 -4.25 21.57
N LEU A 45 11.76 -5.46 21.03
CA LEU A 45 12.88 -6.41 21.09
C LEU A 45 14.09 -5.89 20.33
N PHE A 46 13.89 -5.36 19.12
CA PHE A 46 14.98 -4.80 18.29
C PHE A 46 15.64 -3.61 18.98
N VAL A 47 14.86 -2.75 19.64
CA VAL A 47 15.36 -1.66 20.48
C VAL A 47 16.25 -2.21 21.60
N TYR A 48 15.75 -3.16 22.41
CA TYR A 48 16.52 -3.71 23.53
C TYR A 48 17.74 -4.56 23.12
N LEU A 49 17.74 -5.16 21.93
CA LEU A 49 18.90 -5.87 21.38
C LEU A 49 20.02 -4.91 20.95
N LEU A 50 19.67 -3.72 20.44
CA LEU A 50 20.65 -2.69 20.08
C LEU A 50 21.12 -1.91 21.33
N GLU A 51 20.20 -1.50 22.20
CA GLU A 51 20.50 -0.88 23.50
C GLU A 51 21.38 -1.75 24.39
N TRP A 52 21.42 -3.07 24.17
CA TRP A 52 22.31 -4.00 24.86
C TRP A 52 23.78 -3.55 24.82
N PHE A 53 24.22 -2.96 23.70
CA PHE A 53 25.59 -2.46 23.50
C PHE A 53 25.83 -1.07 24.09
N ASN A 54 24.79 -0.37 24.53
CA ASN A 54 24.89 0.95 25.18
C ASN A 54 25.09 0.86 26.71
N PHE A 55 25.03 -0.33 27.29
CA PHE A 55 25.32 -0.54 28.71
C PHE A 55 26.84 -0.58 28.98
N PRO A 56 27.31 -0.16 30.18
CA PRO A 56 28.74 -0.15 30.51
C PRO A 56 29.35 -1.56 30.61
N GLU A 57 28.52 -2.59 30.79
CA GLU A 57 28.89 -3.99 30.71
C GLU A 57 27.99 -4.69 29.68
N VAL A 58 28.61 -5.25 28.64
CA VAL A 58 27.93 -5.88 27.50
C VAL A 58 28.27 -7.38 27.47
N PRO A 59 27.58 -8.22 28.24
CA PRO A 59 27.80 -9.67 28.24
C PRO A 59 27.18 -10.31 26.99
N MET A 60 27.71 -11.47 26.57
CA MET A 60 27.13 -12.31 25.52
C MET A 60 26.94 -11.61 24.15
N GLN A 61 27.89 -10.75 23.77
CA GLN A 61 27.85 -9.98 22.50
C GLN A 61 27.60 -10.86 21.27
N GLU A 62 28.27 -12.01 21.17
CA GLU A 62 28.11 -12.99 20.10
C GLU A 62 26.67 -13.51 20.02
N GLU A 63 26.09 -13.90 21.16
CA GLU A 63 24.72 -14.42 21.24
C GLU A 63 23.64 -13.39 20.87
N VAL A 64 23.91 -12.10 21.15
CA VAL A 64 23.02 -10.99 20.77
C VAL A 64 23.11 -10.70 19.27
N LEU A 65 24.32 -10.68 18.69
CA LEU A 65 24.51 -10.51 17.25
C LEU A 65 23.96 -11.69 16.44
N ASP A 66 24.12 -12.93 16.92
CA ASP A 66 23.50 -14.12 16.33
C ASP A 66 21.96 -14.03 16.34
N MET A 67 21.38 -13.50 17.43
CA MET A 67 19.93 -13.29 17.50
C MET A 67 19.48 -12.21 16.51
N ILE A 68 20.21 -11.09 16.38
CA ILE A 68 19.93 -10.05 15.38
C ILE A 68 20.04 -10.62 13.95
N ASN A 69 21.09 -11.38 13.64
CA ASN A 69 21.29 -12.07 12.34
C ASN A 69 20.22 -13.14 12.05
N THR A 70 19.68 -13.79 13.08
CA THR A 70 18.58 -14.75 12.91
C THR A 70 17.25 -14.05 12.62
N LEU A 71 17.01 -12.89 13.24
CA LEU A 71 15.81 -12.08 13.01
C LEU A 71 15.86 -11.30 11.69
N SER A 72 17.03 -10.83 11.24
CA SER A 72 17.18 -10.12 9.96
C SER A 72 16.93 -11.00 8.73
N LYS A 73 17.03 -12.32 8.85
CA LYS A 73 16.70 -13.27 7.76
C LYS A 73 15.21 -13.28 7.41
N HIS A 74 14.35 -12.81 8.32
CA HIS A 74 12.93 -12.63 8.06
C HIS A 74 12.68 -11.23 7.47
N PRO A 75 11.90 -11.07 6.38
CA PRO A 75 11.76 -9.78 5.69
C PRO A 75 11.22 -8.66 6.60
N THR A 76 10.22 -8.98 7.43
CA THR A 76 9.68 -8.05 8.44
C THR A 76 10.72 -7.69 9.52
N GLY A 77 11.66 -8.58 9.83
CA GLY A 77 12.72 -8.36 10.81
C GLY A 77 13.82 -7.44 10.28
N ALA A 78 14.21 -7.63 9.01
CA ALA A 78 15.07 -6.68 8.30
C ALA A 78 14.43 -5.29 8.21
N GLN A 79 13.12 -5.21 7.94
CA GLN A 79 12.39 -3.93 7.95
C GLN A 79 12.40 -3.27 9.33
N MET A 80 12.04 -3.99 10.40
CA MET A 80 12.03 -3.44 11.76
C MET A 80 13.42 -2.98 12.21
N LEU A 81 14.49 -3.70 11.84
CA LEU A 81 15.87 -3.27 12.10
C LEU A 81 16.23 -1.99 11.35
N ARG A 82 15.82 -1.82 10.09
CA ARG A 82 15.99 -0.55 9.35
C ARG A 82 15.24 0.60 10.02
N GLU A 83 13.97 0.39 10.40
CA GLU A 83 13.14 1.42 11.06
C GLU A 83 13.65 1.86 12.44
N VAL A 84 14.32 0.97 13.17
CA VAL A 84 14.91 1.27 14.50
C VAL A 84 16.31 1.90 14.37
N GLY A 85 16.85 2.08 13.16
CA GLY A 85 18.15 2.70 12.93
C GLY A 85 19.34 1.75 13.10
N ALA A 86 19.14 0.44 13.00
CA ALA A 86 20.20 -0.56 13.19
C ALA A 86 21.39 -0.37 12.25
N VAL A 87 21.18 0.16 11.03
CA VAL A 87 22.26 0.40 10.05
C VAL A 87 23.27 1.42 10.57
N GLU A 88 22.80 2.59 11.03
CA GLU A 88 23.67 3.62 11.61
C GLU A 88 24.36 3.12 12.89
N PHE A 89 23.60 2.41 13.74
CA PHE A 89 24.11 1.87 15.00
C PHE A 89 25.22 0.84 14.79
N LEU A 90 24.98 -0.17 13.94
CA LEU A 90 25.95 -1.22 13.65
C LEU A 90 27.18 -0.67 12.89
N THR A 91 27.02 0.40 12.10
CA THR A 91 28.15 1.08 11.44
C THR A 91 29.06 1.76 12.46
N GLN A 92 28.50 2.34 13.53
CA GLN A 92 29.27 2.94 14.63
C GLN A 92 29.86 1.87 15.58
N LEU A 93 29.20 0.71 15.71
CA LEU A 93 29.64 -0.38 16.58
C LEU A 93 30.77 -1.23 15.95
N SER A 94 30.72 -1.49 14.63
CA SER A 94 31.65 -2.38 13.92
C SER A 94 33.16 -2.11 14.12
N PRO A 95 33.70 -0.87 14.21
CA PRO A 95 35.12 -0.66 14.44
C PRO A 95 35.59 -1.12 15.84
N ASN A 96 34.67 -1.19 16.81
CA ASN A 96 34.96 -1.51 18.22
C ASN A 96 34.80 -3.01 18.55
N LEU A 97 34.34 -3.83 17.59
CA LEU A 97 34.10 -5.27 17.77
C LEU A 97 35.28 -6.14 17.31
N ASP A 98 35.39 -7.33 17.88
CA ASP A 98 36.33 -8.38 17.44
C ASP A 98 36.04 -8.87 16.01
N LEU A 99 37.07 -9.35 15.32
CA LEU A 99 37.01 -9.81 13.93
C LEU A 99 35.91 -10.86 13.65
N ARG A 100 35.61 -11.73 14.62
CA ARG A 100 34.53 -12.74 14.50
C ARG A 100 33.12 -12.14 14.59
N LEU A 101 32.97 -11.05 15.33
CA LEU A 101 31.69 -10.36 15.47
C LEU A 101 31.42 -9.45 14.27
N ARG A 102 32.48 -8.88 13.66
CA ARG A 102 32.37 -8.15 12.38
C ARG A 102 31.78 -9.02 11.29
N THR A 103 32.22 -10.27 11.12
CA THR A 103 31.64 -11.18 10.12
C THR A 103 30.14 -11.48 10.32
N ILE A 104 29.63 -11.38 11.55
CA ILE A 104 28.18 -11.50 11.83
C ILE A 104 27.47 -10.19 11.45
N VAL A 105 28.07 -9.04 11.77
CA VAL A 105 27.57 -7.71 11.42
C VAL A 105 27.56 -7.49 9.89
N ASP A 106 28.58 -7.95 9.17
CA ASP A 106 28.64 -7.91 7.70
C ASP A 106 27.50 -8.74 7.09
N GLY A 107 27.25 -9.95 7.63
CA GLY A 107 26.11 -10.79 7.22
C GLY A 107 24.74 -10.21 7.58
N ILE A 108 24.64 -9.35 8.60
CA ILE A 108 23.44 -8.55 8.89
C ILE A 108 23.32 -7.41 7.86
N PHE A 109 24.41 -6.72 7.53
CA PHE A 109 24.40 -5.65 6.53
C PHE A 109 23.94 -6.15 5.16
N ASP A 110 24.43 -7.29 4.68
CA ASP A 110 23.98 -7.89 3.42
C ASP A 110 22.43 -8.05 3.38
N GLN A 111 21.84 -8.49 4.49
CA GLN A 111 20.38 -8.66 4.62
C GLN A 111 19.63 -7.33 4.74
N LEU A 112 20.21 -6.31 5.39
CA LEU A 112 19.61 -4.98 5.52
C LEU A 112 19.74 -4.12 4.24
N PHE A 113 20.78 -4.36 3.43
CA PHE A 113 21.00 -3.65 2.16
C PHE A 113 20.33 -4.31 0.94
N HIS A 114 19.75 -5.51 1.09
CA HIS A 114 18.76 -6.00 0.14
C HIS A 114 17.55 -5.06 0.10
N LEU A 115 17.43 -4.34 -1.02
CA LEU A 115 16.24 -3.57 -1.38
C LEU A 115 14.99 -4.48 -1.32
N PRO A 116 13.84 -3.97 -0.88
CA PRO A 116 12.58 -4.66 -1.11
C PRO A 116 12.34 -4.69 -2.62
N GLY A 117 12.59 -5.84 -3.24
CA GLY A 117 12.17 -6.08 -4.62
C GLY A 117 10.64 -5.97 -4.73
N ASP A 118 10.17 -5.51 -5.88
CA ASP A 118 8.74 -5.34 -6.15
C ASP A 118 7.94 -6.58 -5.73
N LEU A 119 6.78 -6.35 -5.09
CA LEU A 119 5.84 -7.39 -4.71
C LEU A 119 5.56 -8.31 -5.90
N PRO A 120 5.99 -9.59 -5.89
CA PRO A 120 5.61 -10.52 -6.93
C PRO A 120 4.14 -10.87 -6.75
N SER A 121 3.34 -10.55 -7.76
CA SER A 121 2.11 -11.28 -8.05
C SER A 121 2.37 -12.79 -8.00
N CYS A 122 1.53 -13.53 -7.27
CA CYS A 122 1.44 -15.00 -7.12
C CYS A 122 2.63 -15.87 -7.62
N PRO A 123 3.29 -16.67 -6.76
CA PRO A 123 4.22 -17.68 -7.23
C PRO A 123 3.47 -18.83 -7.95
N PRO A 124 4.02 -19.39 -9.04
CA PRO A 124 3.44 -20.52 -9.75
C PRO A 124 3.83 -21.87 -9.13
N THR A 125 3.06 -22.89 -9.51
CA THR A 125 3.29 -24.30 -9.20
C THR A 125 4.61 -24.84 -9.77
N THR A 126 5.61 -25.14 -8.92
CA THR A 126 6.53 -26.26 -9.19
C THR A 126 7.13 -26.88 -7.93
N SER A 127 7.21 -28.21 -7.96
CA SER A 127 7.78 -29.13 -6.99
C SER A 127 9.22 -28.81 -6.51
N TYR A 128 9.45 -28.96 -5.21
CA TYR A 128 10.74 -29.42 -4.68
C TYR A 128 10.51 -30.59 -3.71
N GLU A 129 11.23 -31.68 -3.94
CA GLU A 129 11.14 -32.91 -3.15
C GLU A 129 11.74 -32.70 -1.74
N LEU A 130 11.00 -33.07 -0.70
CA LEU A 130 11.58 -33.23 0.63
C LEU A 130 12.25 -34.60 0.72
N HIS A 131 13.59 -34.59 0.77
CA HIS A 131 14.35 -35.77 1.16
C HIS A 131 13.99 -36.17 2.60
N PHE A 132 13.27 -37.28 2.73
CA PHE A 132 13.07 -37.98 4.00
C PHE A 132 14.41 -38.34 4.64
N VAL A 133 14.60 -37.92 5.89
CA VAL A 133 15.43 -38.66 6.85
C VAL A 133 14.47 -39.16 7.94
N PRO A 134 14.29 -40.49 8.10
CA PRO A 134 13.25 -41.02 8.97
C PRO A 134 13.68 -40.90 10.43
N LEU A 135 13.14 -39.90 11.14
CA LEU A 135 13.06 -39.98 12.60
C LEU A 135 11.87 -40.86 12.96
N LEU A 136 12.13 -41.93 13.70
CA LEU A 136 11.12 -42.92 14.13
C LEU A 136 9.93 -42.22 14.78
N GLN A 137 8.77 -42.28 14.12
CA GLN A 137 7.49 -41.96 14.73
C GLN A 137 7.30 -42.90 15.93
N THR A 138 7.13 -42.32 17.11
CA THR A 138 6.43 -43.02 18.19
C THR A 138 4.96 -42.67 18.00
N GLU A 139 4.16 -43.67 17.61
CA GLU A 139 2.74 -43.53 17.31
C GLU A 139 1.93 -43.21 18.58
N GLU A 140 1.79 -41.94 18.98
CA GLU A 140 0.89 -41.62 20.11
C GLU A 140 0.31 -40.17 20.19
N GLU A 141 0.79 -39.17 19.44
CA GLU A 141 0.32 -37.77 19.56
C GLU A 141 -0.62 -37.28 18.42
N GLN A 142 -1.63 -38.07 18.07
CA GLN A 142 -2.84 -37.56 17.39
C GLN A 142 -4.09 -37.84 18.23
N LEU A 143 -4.22 -37.14 19.36
CA LEU A 143 -5.48 -37.12 20.11
C LEU A 143 -6.50 -36.23 19.40
N THR A 144 -7.64 -36.82 19.04
CA THR A 144 -8.65 -36.30 18.10
C THR A 144 -9.11 -34.86 18.43
N ARG A 145 -8.81 -33.90 17.54
CA ARG A 145 -9.25 -32.50 17.65
C ARG A 145 -10.79 -32.46 17.55
N GLY A 146 -11.48 -32.11 18.64
CA GLY A 146 -12.94 -31.96 18.69
C GLY A 146 -13.73 -33.06 19.41
N TYR A 147 -13.08 -34.14 19.86
CA TYR A 147 -13.74 -35.23 20.61
C TYR A 147 -13.15 -35.37 22.01
N PHE A 148 -14.01 -35.43 23.03
CA PHE A 148 -13.60 -35.71 24.40
C PHE A 148 -13.52 -37.23 24.64
N VAL A 149 -12.39 -37.69 25.19
CA VAL A 149 -12.18 -39.11 25.54
C VAL A 149 -13.19 -39.57 26.61
N ARG A 150 -13.78 -40.74 26.41
CA ARG A 150 -14.92 -41.30 27.17
C ARG A 150 -14.64 -41.44 28.67
N SER A 151 -15.36 -40.67 29.48
CA SER A 151 -15.45 -40.87 30.94
C SER A 151 -16.44 -41.98 31.27
N LYS A 152 -16.00 -43.04 31.98
CA LYS A 152 -16.89 -44.12 32.43
C LYS A 152 -17.67 -43.68 33.67
N LEU A 153 -18.94 -43.28 33.47
CA LEU A 153 -19.92 -43.13 34.55
C LEU A 153 -20.06 -44.45 35.33
N LYS A 154 -20.14 -44.37 36.67
CA LYS A 154 -20.42 -45.54 37.50
C LYS A 154 -21.89 -45.93 37.36
N GLN A 155 -22.18 -47.21 37.56
CA GLN A 155 -23.47 -47.85 37.25
C GLN A 155 -24.66 -47.36 38.11
N ALA A 156 -24.46 -46.36 38.98
CA ALA A 156 -25.48 -45.72 39.82
C ALA A 156 -26.05 -44.41 39.22
N ASP A 157 -25.32 -43.72 38.34
CA ASP A 157 -25.63 -42.33 37.94
C ASP A 157 -26.46 -42.22 36.65
N ALA A 158 -26.82 -43.36 36.05
CA ALA A 158 -27.53 -43.44 34.78
C ALA A 158 -28.89 -42.69 34.71
N PRO A 159 -29.74 -42.63 35.77
CA PRO A 159 -31.09 -42.05 35.67
C PRO A 159 -31.15 -40.52 35.58
N ILE A 160 -30.18 -39.80 36.16
CA ILE A 160 -30.34 -38.36 36.49
C ILE A 160 -30.52 -37.48 35.23
N PRO A 161 -29.77 -37.68 34.12
CA PRO A 161 -30.01 -36.92 32.89
C PRO A 161 -31.36 -37.23 32.20
N ARG A 162 -31.91 -38.44 32.39
CA ARG A 162 -33.20 -38.84 31.78
C ARG A 162 -34.38 -38.12 32.44
N VAL A 163 -34.33 -37.88 33.77
CA VAL A 163 -35.41 -37.21 34.53
C VAL A 163 -35.50 -35.71 34.21
N SER A 164 -34.38 -35.06 33.85
CA SER A 164 -34.37 -33.62 33.53
C SER A 164 -34.95 -33.32 32.14
N CYS A 165 -34.76 -34.21 31.16
CA CYS A 165 -35.19 -33.99 29.77
C CYS A 165 -36.71 -33.91 29.59
N SER A 166 -37.48 -34.76 30.29
CA SER A 166 -38.95 -34.75 30.22
C SER A 166 -39.56 -33.50 30.86
N SER A 167 -38.92 -32.96 31.89
CA SER A 167 -39.34 -31.71 32.57
C SER A 167 -39.07 -30.47 31.71
N LEU A 168 -37.94 -30.42 31.00
CA LEU A 168 -37.61 -29.33 30.04
C LEU A 168 -38.55 -29.28 28.82
N ARG A 169 -39.19 -30.39 28.46
CA ARG A 169 -40.18 -30.49 27.37
C ARG A 169 -41.64 -30.41 27.87
N SER A 170 -41.86 -29.96 29.10
CA SER A 170 -43.20 -29.88 29.70
C SER A 170 -43.92 -28.57 29.35
N ASN A 171 -45.25 -28.62 29.24
CA ASN A 171 -46.09 -27.45 28.94
C ASN A 171 -46.27 -26.49 30.15
N ASN A 172 -45.49 -26.63 31.23
CA ASN A 172 -45.61 -25.81 32.43
C ASN A 172 -44.38 -24.89 32.57
N PRO A 173 -44.53 -23.56 32.37
CA PRO A 173 -43.39 -22.64 32.36
C PRO A 173 -42.61 -22.63 33.68
N ASN A 174 -43.30 -22.75 34.82
CA ASN A 174 -42.66 -22.78 36.13
C ASN A 174 -41.80 -24.05 36.32
N LEU A 175 -42.25 -25.18 35.78
CA LEU A 175 -41.48 -26.44 35.85
C LEU A 175 -40.24 -26.37 34.95
N VAL A 176 -40.37 -25.79 33.75
CA VAL A 176 -39.22 -25.53 32.85
C VAL A 176 -38.22 -24.59 33.51
N GLN A 177 -38.68 -23.47 34.09
CA GLN A 177 -37.84 -22.53 34.85
C GLN A 177 -37.07 -23.24 35.97
N SER A 178 -37.75 -23.91 36.90
CA SER A 178 -37.10 -24.59 38.03
C SER A 178 -36.14 -25.70 37.57
N THR A 179 -36.41 -26.33 36.41
CA THR A 179 -35.50 -27.31 35.82
C THR A 179 -34.27 -26.65 35.21
N CYS A 180 -34.39 -25.49 34.56
CA CYS A 180 -33.27 -24.70 34.06
C CYS A 180 -32.39 -24.16 35.20
N GLU A 181 -32.98 -23.66 36.29
CA GLU A 181 -32.27 -23.24 37.50
C GLU A 181 -31.48 -24.41 38.12
N LEU A 182 -32.14 -25.56 38.35
CA LEU A 182 -31.49 -26.78 38.84
C LEU A 182 -30.34 -27.25 37.91
N LEU A 183 -30.56 -27.18 36.60
CA LEU A 183 -29.56 -27.55 35.60
C LEU A 183 -28.32 -26.64 35.66
N HIS A 184 -28.53 -25.32 35.76
CA HIS A 184 -27.47 -24.31 35.79
C HIS A 184 -26.69 -24.31 37.12
N ASP A 185 -27.39 -24.32 38.25
CA ASP A 185 -26.80 -24.10 39.58
C ASP A 185 -26.24 -25.37 40.23
N VAL A 186 -26.80 -26.54 39.90
CA VAL A 186 -26.44 -27.82 40.52
C VAL A 186 -25.83 -28.77 39.50
N ILE A 187 -26.60 -29.20 38.49
CA ILE A 187 -26.19 -30.31 37.61
C ILE A 187 -24.96 -29.94 36.75
N MET A 188 -24.87 -28.71 36.23
CA MET A 188 -23.70 -28.25 35.47
C MET A 188 -22.45 -27.96 36.33
N GLN A 189 -22.56 -27.95 37.66
CA GLN A 189 -21.44 -27.84 38.59
C GLN A 189 -20.96 -29.23 39.05
N ASP A 190 -21.89 -30.13 39.34
CA ASP A 190 -21.60 -31.48 39.87
C ASP A 190 -21.10 -32.47 38.79
N PHE A 191 -21.44 -32.25 37.52
CA PHE A 191 -21.11 -33.17 36.42
C PHE A 191 -20.19 -32.53 35.35
N PRO A 192 -19.21 -33.27 34.78
CA PRO A 192 -18.34 -32.75 33.74
C PRO A 192 -19.11 -32.46 32.44
N ALA A 193 -18.80 -31.32 31.82
CA ALA A 193 -19.59 -30.74 30.73
C ALA A 193 -19.69 -31.61 29.48
N GLU A 194 -18.71 -32.50 29.25
CA GLU A 194 -18.71 -33.46 28.13
C GLU A 194 -19.95 -34.39 28.11
N ILE A 195 -20.53 -34.69 29.29
CA ILE A 195 -21.69 -35.60 29.41
C ILE A 195 -22.90 -35.05 28.64
N PHE A 196 -23.05 -33.73 28.54
CA PHE A 196 -24.14 -33.09 27.80
C PHE A 196 -23.97 -33.21 26.27
N LEU A 197 -22.76 -33.42 25.77
CA LEU A 197 -22.48 -33.72 24.36
C LEU A 197 -22.65 -35.21 24.04
N GLN A 198 -22.27 -36.08 24.98
CA GLN A 198 -22.50 -37.53 24.92
C GLN A 198 -23.98 -37.92 25.04
N ARG A 199 -24.82 -37.04 25.58
CA ARG A 199 -26.28 -37.23 25.74
C ARG A 199 -27.03 -35.96 25.30
N PRO A 200 -27.15 -35.68 23.99
CA PRO A 200 -27.58 -34.38 23.49
C PRO A 200 -29.06 -34.06 23.75
N ASN A 201 -29.88 -34.99 24.25
CA ASN A 201 -31.31 -34.77 24.51
C ASN A 201 -31.57 -33.54 25.42
N THR A 202 -30.71 -33.28 26.42
CA THR A 202 -30.81 -32.07 27.26
C THR A 202 -30.53 -30.81 26.44
N VAL A 203 -29.48 -30.84 25.63
CA VAL A 203 -29.04 -29.72 24.77
C VAL A 203 -30.08 -29.42 23.69
N GLN A 204 -30.58 -30.43 22.99
CA GLN A 204 -31.67 -30.31 22.01
C GLN A 204 -32.92 -29.70 22.64
N SER A 205 -33.24 -30.06 23.88
CA SER A 205 -34.37 -29.48 24.60
C SER A 205 -34.13 -27.99 24.90
N LEU A 206 -32.93 -27.61 25.38
CA LEU A 206 -32.56 -26.20 25.57
C LEU A 206 -32.58 -25.39 24.26
N LEU A 207 -32.11 -25.97 23.15
CA LEU A 207 -32.15 -25.33 21.83
C LEU A 207 -33.59 -25.17 21.33
N SER A 208 -34.48 -26.14 21.56
CA SER A 208 -35.89 -26.02 21.21
C SER A 208 -36.62 -24.90 21.95
N LEU A 209 -36.17 -24.56 23.17
CA LEU A 209 -36.67 -23.40 23.94
C LEU A 209 -36.20 -22.04 23.38
N LEU A 210 -35.15 -22.02 22.54
CA LEU A 210 -34.74 -20.82 21.80
C LEU A 210 -35.59 -20.59 20.54
N SER A 211 -36.16 -21.65 19.97
CA SER A 211 -36.99 -21.59 18.76
C SER A 211 -38.47 -21.27 18.99
N LEU A 212 -38.88 -20.97 20.23
CA LEU A 212 -40.25 -20.56 20.56
C LEU A 212 -40.46 -19.07 20.25
N ASN A 213 -41.65 -18.72 19.74
CA ASN A 213 -42.01 -17.34 19.44
C ASN A 213 -41.98 -16.47 20.70
N VAL A 214 -41.48 -15.24 20.55
CA VAL A 214 -41.16 -14.33 21.65
C VAL A 214 -42.40 -13.53 22.07
N ASP A 215 -43.29 -14.18 22.81
CA ASP A 215 -44.29 -13.51 23.65
C ASP A 215 -43.66 -13.15 25.03
N ASP A 216 -44.25 -12.22 25.79
CA ASP A 216 -43.65 -11.70 27.04
C ASP A 216 -43.33 -12.79 28.09
N ASP A 217 -44.24 -13.76 28.31
CA ASP A 217 -44.01 -14.88 29.25
C ASP A 217 -43.00 -15.91 28.71
N VAL A 218 -42.89 -16.06 27.38
CA VAL A 218 -41.94 -16.97 26.72
C VAL A 218 -40.52 -16.38 26.74
N SER A 219 -40.41 -15.05 26.64
CA SER A 219 -39.15 -14.30 26.67
C SER A 219 -38.30 -14.61 27.92
N PHE A 220 -38.94 -14.86 29.06
CA PHE A 220 -38.24 -15.23 30.29
C PHE A 220 -37.65 -16.66 30.22
N LEU A 221 -38.38 -17.62 29.64
CA LEU A 221 -37.89 -18.99 29.43
C LEU A 221 -36.72 -19.01 28.43
N THR A 222 -36.82 -18.24 27.34
CA THR A 222 -35.71 -18.07 26.39
C THR A 222 -34.49 -17.46 27.07
N PHE A 223 -34.66 -16.44 27.92
CA PHE A 223 -33.57 -15.84 28.70
C PHE A 223 -32.87 -16.87 29.61
N GLN A 224 -33.63 -17.74 30.28
CA GLN A 224 -33.08 -18.76 31.17
C GLN A 224 -32.40 -19.91 30.39
N ALA A 225 -32.93 -20.29 29.22
CA ALA A 225 -32.29 -21.25 28.32
C ALA A 225 -30.96 -20.72 27.76
N LEU A 226 -30.90 -19.44 27.35
CA LEU A 226 -29.66 -18.76 26.94
C LEU A 226 -28.62 -18.77 28.07
N ALA A 227 -29.03 -18.55 29.33
CA ALA A 227 -28.13 -18.61 30.48
C ALA A 227 -27.55 -20.02 30.70
N CYS A 228 -28.38 -21.07 30.62
CA CYS A 228 -27.94 -22.46 30.71
C CYS A 228 -26.92 -22.82 29.61
N LEU A 229 -27.21 -22.44 28.36
CA LEU A 229 -26.32 -22.69 27.22
C LEU A 229 -25.00 -21.93 27.34
N GLN A 230 -25.02 -20.67 27.82
CA GLN A 230 -23.79 -19.90 28.05
C GLN A 230 -22.91 -20.57 29.12
N GLN A 231 -23.51 -21.01 30.22
CA GLN A 231 -22.76 -21.68 31.29
C GLN A 231 -22.18 -23.02 30.83
N LEU A 232 -22.93 -23.78 30.02
CA LEU A 232 -22.42 -24.99 29.37
C LEU A 232 -21.23 -24.68 28.46
N CYS A 233 -21.32 -23.63 27.63
CA CYS A 233 -20.22 -23.22 26.75
C CYS A 233 -18.96 -22.86 27.55
N ARG A 234 -19.10 -22.09 28.64
CA ARG A 234 -17.99 -21.76 29.55
C ARG A 234 -17.35 -23.00 30.18
N ASN A 235 -18.17 -23.92 30.66
CA ASN A 235 -17.68 -25.16 31.27
C ASN A 235 -16.94 -26.02 30.23
N LEU A 236 -17.46 -26.13 29.00
CA LEU A 236 -16.78 -26.82 27.89
C LEU A 236 -15.43 -26.15 27.54
N ARG A 237 -15.36 -24.81 27.42
CA ARG A 237 -14.10 -24.08 27.19
C ARG A 237 -13.09 -24.30 28.30
N SER A 238 -13.54 -24.28 29.56
CA SER A 238 -12.70 -24.57 30.73
C SER A 238 -12.12 -25.99 30.65
N ARG A 239 -12.94 -26.98 30.28
CA ARG A 239 -12.54 -28.39 30.15
C ARG A 239 -11.59 -28.64 28.99
N LEU A 240 -11.78 -28.00 27.84
CA LEU A 240 -10.81 -28.00 26.73
C LEU A 240 -9.46 -27.46 27.16
N ARG A 241 -9.44 -26.29 27.84
CA ARG A 241 -8.20 -25.69 28.35
C ARG A 241 -7.51 -26.59 29.37
N PHE A 242 -8.28 -27.25 30.26
CA PHE A 242 -7.75 -28.22 31.22
C PHE A 242 -7.05 -29.40 30.52
N TYR A 243 -7.65 -29.97 29.47
CA TYR A 243 -7.03 -31.08 28.73
C TYR A 243 -5.85 -30.67 27.84
N ARG A 244 -5.74 -29.39 27.44
CA ARG A 244 -4.60 -28.87 26.68
C ARG A 244 -3.41 -28.43 27.56
N TYR A 245 -3.40 -28.72 28.86
CA TYR A 245 -2.25 -28.41 29.73
C TYR A 245 -1.14 -29.48 29.59
N PRO A 246 0.09 -29.12 29.18
CA PRO A 246 1.18 -30.09 28.95
C PRO A 246 1.56 -30.93 30.18
N SER A 247 1.29 -30.42 31.39
CA SER A 247 1.57 -31.11 32.66
C SER A 247 0.74 -32.38 32.89
N PHE A 248 -0.32 -32.63 32.11
CA PHE A 248 -1.14 -33.84 32.22
C PHE A 248 -0.82 -34.92 31.19
N CYS A 249 -0.05 -34.61 30.13
CA CYS A 249 0.34 -35.58 29.10
C CYS A 249 1.48 -36.53 29.53
N SER A 250 2.11 -36.31 30.69
CA SER A 250 3.28 -37.08 31.16
C SER A 250 2.96 -38.42 31.83
N ALA A 251 1.69 -38.86 31.86
CA ALA A 251 1.29 -40.13 32.46
C ALA A 251 1.07 -41.20 31.37
N LYS A 252 2.05 -42.08 31.18
CA LYS A 252 1.95 -43.26 30.30
C LYS A 252 0.72 -44.09 30.64
N GLN A 253 -0.02 -44.53 29.62
CA GLN A 253 -1.08 -45.52 29.77
C GLN A 253 -0.47 -46.93 29.82
N ASP A 254 -0.19 -47.45 31.01
CA ASP A 254 0.10 -48.89 31.17
C ASP A 254 -1.20 -49.69 31.34
N PRO A 255 -1.36 -50.85 30.65
CA PRO A 255 -2.58 -51.63 30.70
C PRO A 255 -2.68 -52.48 31.98
N VAL A 256 -3.87 -52.49 32.58
CA VAL A 256 -4.36 -53.49 33.56
C VAL A 256 -3.44 -53.77 34.76
N SER A 257 -3.68 -53.08 35.86
CA SER A 257 -3.37 -53.61 37.20
C SER A 257 -4.53 -53.38 38.16
N GLN A 258 -5.11 -54.47 38.64
CA GLN A 258 -6.05 -54.45 39.75
C GLN A 258 -5.26 -54.32 41.05
N ASN A 259 -5.28 -53.15 41.70
CA ASN A 259 -5.49 -53.02 43.15
C ASN A 259 -5.57 -51.56 43.59
N SER A 260 -6.41 -51.30 44.59
CA SER A 260 -6.80 -49.97 45.03
C SER A 260 -6.04 -49.50 46.28
N SER A 261 -5.48 -48.29 46.25
CA SER A 261 -5.53 -47.32 47.36
C SER A 261 -4.89 -45.99 46.94
N VAL A 262 -5.64 -44.88 47.02
CA VAL A 262 -5.13 -43.53 46.77
C VAL A 262 -4.90 -42.82 48.11
N SER A 263 -3.67 -42.39 48.35
CA SER A 263 -3.32 -41.45 49.42
C SER A 263 -2.68 -40.20 48.81
N TYR A 264 -3.25 -39.03 49.12
CA TYR A 264 -2.70 -37.73 48.73
C TYR A 264 -1.48 -37.38 49.59
N PRO A 265 -0.42 -36.79 49.01
CA PRO A 265 0.50 -35.91 49.72
C PRO A 265 0.08 -34.43 49.56
N GLN A 266 0.11 -33.69 50.67
CA GLN A 266 -0.18 -32.25 50.72
C GLN A 266 1.03 -31.40 50.29
N ASP A 267 0.73 -30.16 49.88
CA ASP A 267 1.70 -29.11 49.57
C ASP A 267 2.75 -28.87 50.66
N ILE A 268 3.99 -28.59 50.25
CA ILE A 268 4.96 -27.85 51.07
C ILE A 268 5.43 -26.60 50.31
N ARG A 269 5.01 -25.45 50.82
CA ARG A 269 5.48 -24.10 50.45
C ARG A 269 6.91 -23.89 50.96
N GLY A 270 7.83 -23.42 50.11
CA GLY A 270 9.24 -23.22 50.49
C GLY A 270 9.94 -22.01 49.85
N THR A 271 10.25 -21.00 50.67
CA THR A 271 10.98 -19.76 50.32
C THR A 271 11.91 -19.39 51.48
N GLN A 272 13.14 -18.86 51.34
CA GLN A 272 13.78 -18.15 50.22
C GLN A 272 15.30 -18.50 50.09
N ARG A 273 15.97 -17.91 49.08
CA ARG A 273 17.32 -17.28 49.10
C ARG A 273 18.49 -17.94 49.90
N SER A 274 19.58 -18.21 49.17
CA SER A 274 21.01 -17.96 49.49
C SER A 274 21.51 -17.88 50.96
N GLY A 275 22.54 -18.67 51.32
CA GLY A 275 23.37 -18.39 52.51
C GLY A 275 24.24 -19.56 53.00
N ILE A 276 25.40 -19.74 52.38
CA ILE A 276 26.47 -20.74 52.60
C ILE A 276 26.88 -21.07 54.08
N SER A 277 27.41 -22.31 54.26
CA SER A 277 28.35 -22.85 55.29
C SER A 277 27.92 -23.22 56.73
N SER A 278 27.62 -24.52 56.93
CA SER A 278 28.31 -25.49 57.82
C SER A 278 28.45 -25.22 59.37
N PRO A 279 29.01 -26.12 60.20
CA PRO A 279 28.21 -27.08 60.98
C PRO A 279 28.48 -27.11 62.52
N GLU A 280 27.90 -28.11 63.19
CA GLU A 280 28.21 -28.67 64.53
C GLU A 280 27.47 -28.17 65.82
N GLU A 281 26.94 -29.19 66.51
CA GLU A 281 26.78 -29.45 67.96
C GLU A 281 25.95 -28.59 68.96
N SER A 282 25.01 -29.32 69.59
CA SER A 282 24.76 -29.40 71.05
C SER A 282 23.75 -28.46 71.78
N SER A 283 22.49 -28.89 71.81
CA SER A 283 21.58 -28.86 73.00
C SER A 283 21.10 -27.48 73.56
N PRO A 284 20.25 -27.43 74.61
CA PRO A 284 18.89 -27.98 74.65
C PRO A 284 17.82 -26.91 75.00
N ARG A 285 16.55 -27.34 75.14
CA ARG A 285 15.35 -26.56 75.52
C ARG A 285 15.54 -25.51 76.63
N PRO A 286 14.67 -24.48 76.67
CA PRO A 286 13.62 -24.53 77.69
C PRO A 286 12.19 -24.25 77.19
N SER A 287 11.23 -24.86 77.88
CA SER A 287 9.80 -24.51 77.92
C SER A 287 9.50 -23.60 79.11
N VAL A 288 8.41 -22.80 79.11
CA VAL A 288 7.48 -22.54 80.26
C VAL A 288 6.57 -21.29 80.06
N VAL A 289 5.24 -21.48 80.22
CA VAL A 289 4.17 -20.50 80.65
C VAL A 289 3.91 -19.22 79.82
N GLY A 290 2.68 -18.73 79.60
CA GLY A 290 1.32 -19.28 79.85
C GLY A 290 0.23 -18.21 80.12
N ARG A 291 -1.05 -18.56 79.87
CA ARG A 291 -2.33 -17.85 80.23
C ARG A 291 -2.68 -16.55 79.46
N SER A 292 -3.95 -16.18 79.23
CA SER A 292 -5.25 -16.87 79.44
C SER A 292 -6.47 -16.13 78.80
N GLY A 293 -7.51 -16.90 78.43
CA GLY A 293 -8.92 -16.44 78.37
C GLY A 293 -9.52 -16.23 76.97
N GLN A 294 -10.81 -16.51 76.69
CA GLN A 294 -11.81 -17.31 77.43
C GLN A 294 -12.94 -17.69 76.44
N ARG A 295 -13.31 -18.98 76.32
CA ARG A 295 -14.53 -19.43 75.61
C ARG A 295 -15.63 -19.77 76.63
N LEU A 296 -16.88 -19.50 76.28
CA LEU A 296 -18.06 -19.99 76.99
C LEU A 296 -18.55 -21.32 76.39
N ARG A 297 -19.33 -22.06 77.18
CA ARG A 297 -19.51 -23.53 77.13
C ARG A 297 -21.00 -23.89 77.18
N GLY A 298 -21.34 -25.06 76.66
CA GLY A 298 -22.48 -25.88 77.10
C GLY A 298 -23.45 -26.23 75.97
N ASP A 299 -23.99 -27.44 75.88
CA ASP A 299 -23.75 -28.71 76.60
C ASP A 299 -23.97 -29.89 75.59
N GLY A 300 -23.93 -31.19 75.91
CA GLY A 300 -23.67 -31.88 77.16
C GLY A 300 -23.94 -33.39 77.07
N GLN A 301 -22.86 -34.20 77.11
CA GLN A 301 -22.81 -35.58 77.62
C GLN A 301 -23.54 -36.71 76.86
N ASP A 302 -23.25 -37.99 77.05
CA ASP A 302 -22.00 -38.78 77.30
C ASP A 302 -22.43 -40.26 77.24
N GLY A 303 -21.54 -41.22 76.94
CA GLY A 303 -21.92 -42.63 77.06
C GLY A 303 -21.01 -43.69 76.43
N ASP A 304 -19.71 -43.69 76.73
CA ASP A 304 -18.84 -44.82 76.41
C ASP A 304 -19.23 -46.08 77.21
N ALA A 305 -19.26 -47.24 76.54
CA ALA A 305 -19.18 -48.55 77.17
C ALA A 305 -18.45 -49.54 76.26
N ALA A 306 -17.51 -50.30 76.84
CA ALA A 306 -16.59 -51.15 76.09
C ALA A 306 -16.94 -52.65 76.11
N SER A 307 -16.28 -53.39 75.21
CA SER A 307 -15.83 -54.80 75.36
C SER A 307 -16.62 -55.94 74.71
N SER A 308 -15.84 -56.70 73.92
CA SER A 308 -15.75 -58.17 73.84
C SER A 308 -16.91 -59.04 73.31
N SER A 309 -16.60 -59.73 72.19
CA SER A 309 -16.61 -61.21 72.03
C SER A 309 -17.85 -62.03 72.43
N GLY A 310 -18.46 -62.74 71.46
CA GLY A 310 -19.45 -63.79 71.77
C GLY A 310 -20.04 -64.50 70.55
N SER A 311 -19.58 -65.72 70.27
CA SER A 311 -19.99 -66.58 69.17
C SER A 311 -21.40 -67.23 69.29
N SER A 312 -22.03 -67.47 68.14
CA SER A 312 -22.88 -68.63 67.78
C SER A 312 -24.14 -68.99 68.59
N SER A 313 -25.28 -69.18 67.90
CA SER A 313 -25.78 -70.52 67.53
C SER A 313 -27.17 -70.48 66.84
N SER A 314 -27.61 -71.63 66.33
CA SER A 314 -28.67 -71.83 65.33
C SER A 314 -30.05 -72.22 65.89
N ASN A 315 -31.13 -71.96 65.14
CA ASN A 315 -32.05 -72.99 64.58
C ASN A 315 -33.15 -72.35 63.69
N GLN A 316 -33.36 -72.81 62.44
CA GLN A 316 -34.25 -73.91 61.98
C GLN A 316 -35.76 -73.66 62.28
N ARG A 317 -36.74 -73.99 61.42
CA ARG A 317 -36.80 -74.64 60.08
C ARG A 317 -38.24 -74.51 59.54
N LYS A 318 -38.43 -74.44 58.21
CA LYS A 318 -39.36 -75.29 57.42
C LYS A 318 -39.21 -75.04 55.91
N ALA A 319 -39.47 -76.06 55.10
CA ALA A 319 -39.25 -76.10 53.65
C ALA A 319 -40.47 -76.73 52.93
N PRO A 320 -40.40 -77.20 51.66
CA PRO A 320 -40.93 -76.51 50.48
C PRO A 320 -42.13 -77.27 49.83
N PRO A 321 -42.57 -76.92 48.60
CA PRO A 321 -42.00 -77.56 47.40
C PRO A 321 -41.85 -76.66 46.14
N ARG A 322 -41.05 -77.14 45.17
CA ARG A 322 -40.97 -76.75 43.74
C ARG A 322 -41.70 -77.86 42.91
N PRO A 323 -42.10 -77.71 41.62
CA PRO A 323 -41.40 -76.94 40.57
C PRO A 323 -42.25 -76.28 39.43
N ALA A 324 -41.59 -75.41 38.64
CA ALA A 324 -41.71 -75.33 37.17
C ALA A 324 -40.55 -74.45 36.63
N GLN A 325 -39.94 -74.82 35.51
CA GLN A 325 -38.89 -74.03 34.84
C GLN A 325 -39.44 -73.42 33.56
N GLN A 326 -39.09 -72.16 33.26
CA GLN A 326 -38.90 -71.71 31.87
C GLN A 326 -37.96 -70.49 31.80
N SER A 327 -36.82 -70.70 31.14
CA SER A 327 -35.96 -69.74 30.42
C SER A 327 -35.79 -68.30 30.94
N LEU A 328 -34.54 -67.99 31.32
CA LEU A 328 -33.90 -66.70 31.02
C LEU A 328 -34.00 -66.39 29.51
N PRO A 329 -34.11 -65.11 29.14
CA PRO A 329 -33.35 -64.55 28.03
C PRO A 329 -31.98 -64.05 28.52
N SER A 330 -30.95 -64.38 27.75
CA SER A 330 -29.65 -63.68 27.75
C SER A 330 -29.78 -62.33 27.05
N GLU A 331 -28.70 -61.53 27.12
CA GLU A 331 -28.42 -60.36 26.28
C GLU A 331 -29.43 -59.19 26.29
N MET A 332 -28.98 -58.07 26.88
CA MET A 332 -29.49 -56.72 26.63
C MET A 332 -28.47 -55.69 27.15
N ASP A 333 -27.73 -54.92 26.37
CA ASP A 333 -27.20 -55.21 25.03
C ASP A 333 -25.86 -54.45 24.85
N ALA A 334 -24.96 -54.94 24.00
CA ALA A 334 -23.82 -54.14 23.55
C ALA A 334 -24.25 -53.02 22.59
N GLU A 335 -25.42 -53.18 21.96
CA GLU A 335 -26.03 -52.27 21.00
C GLU A 335 -26.38 -50.90 21.61
N ASP A 336 -26.83 -50.87 22.87
CA ASP A 336 -27.17 -49.64 23.63
C ASP A 336 -25.95 -48.70 23.77
N SER A 337 -24.71 -49.25 23.73
CA SER A 337 -23.47 -48.45 23.69
C SER A 337 -23.07 -47.97 22.30
N LEU A 338 -23.52 -48.64 21.24
CA LEU A 338 -23.30 -48.26 19.83
C LEU A 338 -24.34 -47.22 19.38
N GLU A 339 -25.61 -47.35 19.78
CA GLU A 339 -26.63 -46.32 19.54
C GLU A 339 -26.26 -44.99 20.21
N LEU A 340 -25.75 -45.02 21.45
CA LEU A 340 -25.24 -43.83 22.14
C LEU A 340 -23.99 -43.24 21.47
N GLN A 341 -23.19 -44.06 20.76
CA GLN A 341 -22.03 -43.60 19.99
C GLN A 341 -22.46 -42.91 18.68
N LEU A 342 -23.51 -43.43 18.02
CA LEU A 342 -24.14 -42.82 16.84
C LEU A 342 -24.90 -41.51 17.15
N GLN A 343 -25.36 -41.31 18.39
CA GLN A 343 -26.09 -40.10 18.79
C GLN A 343 -25.21 -38.98 19.41
N GLN A 344 -23.91 -39.21 19.65
CA GLN A 344 -23.05 -38.21 20.30
C GLN A 344 -22.83 -36.98 19.41
N TRP A 345 -22.89 -35.78 20.01
CA TRP A 345 -22.56 -34.53 19.30
C TRP A 345 -21.07 -34.23 19.39
N SER A 346 -20.46 -33.87 18.25
CA SER A 346 -19.12 -33.26 18.22
C SER A 346 -19.18 -31.84 18.79
N LEU A 347 -18.03 -31.31 19.22
CA LEU A 347 -18.00 -29.95 19.77
C LEU A 347 -18.29 -28.88 18.72
N ALA A 348 -17.87 -29.11 17.47
CA ALA A 348 -18.20 -28.26 16.32
C ALA A 348 -19.70 -28.26 16.04
N ARG A 349 -20.32 -29.45 15.92
CA ARG A 349 -21.78 -29.61 15.70
C ARG A 349 -22.61 -28.93 16.77
N PHE A 350 -22.23 -29.09 18.04
CA PHE A 350 -22.88 -28.38 19.15
C PHE A 350 -22.78 -26.86 18.98
N ALA A 351 -21.58 -26.36 18.71
CA ALA A 351 -21.35 -24.92 18.61
C ALA A 351 -22.08 -24.31 17.38
N VAL A 352 -22.08 -24.97 16.23
CA VAL A 352 -22.86 -24.56 15.04
C VAL A 352 -24.36 -24.55 15.35
N ALA A 353 -24.90 -25.60 15.98
CA ALA A 353 -26.32 -25.65 16.35
C ALA A 353 -26.72 -24.56 17.37
N VAL A 354 -25.82 -24.16 18.29
CA VAL A 354 -26.08 -23.02 19.19
C VAL A 354 -26.11 -21.70 18.42
N VAL A 355 -25.24 -21.49 17.42
CA VAL A 355 -25.32 -20.30 16.56
C VAL A 355 -26.64 -20.30 15.77
N GLU A 356 -26.95 -21.39 15.06
CA GLU A 356 -28.15 -21.58 14.25
C GLU A 356 -29.44 -21.20 15.00
N HIS A 357 -29.59 -21.68 16.25
CA HIS A 357 -30.78 -21.39 17.06
C HIS A 357 -30.73 -20.04 17.82
N ALA A 358 -29.54 -19.45 18.04
CA ALA A 358 -29.43 -18.16 18.74
C ALA A 358 -29.52 -16.94 17.81
N LEU A 359 -29.11 -17.05 16.54
CA LEU A 359 -29.12 -15.94 15.59
C LEU A 359 -30.51 -15.30 15.38
N PRO A 360 -31.63 -16.04 15.23
CA PRO A 360 -32.95 -15.44 15.04
C PRO A 360 -33.37 -14.49 16.18
N LEU A 361 -32.92 -14.76 17.42
CA LEU A 361 -33.23 -13.96 18.60
C LEU A 361 -32.57 -12.56 18.58
N THR A 362 -31.59 -12.32 17.70
CA THR A 362 -31.02 -10.98 17.52
C THR A 362 -31.99 -9.98 16.90
N ARG A 363 -33.05 -10.45 16.21
CA ARG A 363 -34.11 -9.62 15.62
C ARG A 363 -35.15 -9.15 16.65
N THR A 364 -35.00 -9.49 17.93
CA THR A 364 -35.93 -9.08 19.00
C THR A 364 -35.81 -7.58 19.34
N GLU A 365 -36.89 -6.97 19.82
CA GLU A 365 -36.89 -5.59 20.31
C GLU A 365 -36.30 -5.44 21.74
N SER A 366 -36.06 -6.56 22.42
CA SER A 366 -35.57 -6.57 23.81
C SER A 366 -34.05 -6.54 23.88
N LEU A 367 -33.50 -5.37 24.23
CA LEU A 367 -32.06 -5.15 24.46
C LEU A 367 -31.45 -6.16 25.45
N LYS A 368 -32.19 -6.55 26.50
CA LYS A 368 -31.71 -7.52 27.50
C LYS A 368 -31.52 -8.93 26.91
N VAL A 369 -32.43 -9.35 26.02
CA VAL A 369 -32.33 -10.62 25.30
C VAL A 369 -31.17 -10.53 24.30
N PHE A 370 -31.09 -9.44 23.53
CA PHE A 370 -30.00 -9.22 22.58
C PHE A 370 -28.61 -9.25 23.24
N GLN A 371 -28.42 -8.54 24.36
CA GLN A 371 -27.16 -8.60 25.12
C GLN A 371 -26.82 -10.04 25.51
N ARG A 372 -27.80 -10.80 26.02
CA ARG A 372 -27.58 -12.18 26.45
C ARG A 372 -27.25 -13.12 25.29
N VAL A 373 -27.85 -12.89 24.13
CA VAL A 373 -27.52 -13.60 22.87
C VAL A 373 -26.08 -13.28 22.43
N LEU A 374 -25.65 -12.02 22.43
CA LEU A 374 -24.25 -11.66 22.11
C LEU A 374 -23.26 -12.30 23.09
N GLU A 375 -23.56 -12.29 24.39
CA GLU A 375 -22.69 -12.91 25.40
C GLU A 375 -22.64 -14.45 25.27
N LEU A 376 -23.66 -15.10 24.70
CA LEU A 376 -23.63 -16.52 24.35
C LEU A 376 -22.78 -16.73 23.09
N LEU A 377 -23.06 -15.98 22.02
CA LEU A 377 -22.35 -16.05 20.74
C LEU A 377 -20.84 -15.82 20.90
N ALA A 378 -20.41 -14.91 21.78
CA ALA A 378 -19.00 -14.68 22.08
C ALA A 378 -18.29 -15.86 22.78
N GLU A 379 -19.01 -16.66 23.58
CA GLU A 379 -18.47 -17.89 24.16
C GLU A 379 -18.40 -19.00 23.09
N VAL A 380 -19.42 -19.10 22.25
CA VAL A 380 -19.52 -20.08 21.16
C VAL A 380 -18.47 -19.83 20.07
N GLN A 381 -18.18 -18.57 19.72
CA GLN A 381 -17.08 -18.19 18.82
C GLN A 381 -15.76 -18.85 19.23
N GLY A 382 -15.46 -18.82 20.53
CA GLY A 382 -14.27 -19.43 21.08
C GLY A 382 -14.26 -20.96 21.00
N LEU A 383 -15.42 -21.60 21.16
CA LEU A 383 -15.56 -23.04 20.95
C LEU A 383 -15.38 -23.43 19.48
N LEU A 384 -15.93 -22.64 18.55
CA LEU A 384 -15.77 -22.88 17.11
C LEU A 384 -14.29 -22.81 16.71
N GLY A 385 -13.55 -21.77 17.09
CA GLY A 385 -12.11 -21.68 16.82
C GLY A 385 -11.25 -22.74 17.51
N ASP A 386 -11.69 -23.27 18.66
CA ASP A 386 -11.03 -24.40 19.31
C ASP A 386 -11.33 -25.76 18.63
N SER A 387 -12.41 -25.87 17.85
CA SER A 387 -12.95 -27.14 17.33
C SER A 387 -12.79 -27.32 15.82
N ILE A 388 -12.99 -26.25 15.05
CA ILE A 388 -12.91 -26.22 13.60
C ILE A 388 -11.45 -25.94 13.21
N ALA A 389 -10.94 -26.73 12.28
CA ALA A 389 -9.60 -26.55 11.71
C ALA A 389 -9.72 -25.74 10.39
N PRO A 390 -8.74 -24.87 10.05
CA PRO A 390 -8.84 -24.00 8.86
C PRO A 390 -8.91 -24.76 7.52
N GLU A 391 -8.56 -26.05 7.53
CA GLU A 391 -8.62 -26.98 6.40
C GLU A 391 -10.05 -27.44 6.07
N VAL A 392 -11.05 -27.14 6.92
CA VAL A 392 -12.49 -27.47 6.69
C VAL A 392 -13.05 -26.80 5.43
N TRP A 393 -12.36 -25.78 4.91
CA TRP A 393 -12.71 -25.06 3.69
C TRP A 393 -11.99 -25.54 2.43
N ASP A 394 -11.15 -26.59 2.48
CA ASP A 394 -10.47 -27.15 1.31
C ASP A 394 -11.26 -28.31 0.67
N GLU A 395 -11.75 -28.13 -0.55
CA GLU A 395 -12.53 -29.18 -1.25
C GLU A 395 -11.70 -30.40 -1.68
N HIS A 396 -10.37 -30.31 -1.64
CA HIS A 396 -9.43 -31.33 -2.09
C HIS A 396 -8.39 -31.72 -1.03
N SER A 397 -8.68 -31.46 0.24
CA SER A 397 -7.86 -31.94 1.34
C SER A 397 -7.87 -33.48 1.40
N LEU A 398 -6.75 -34.09 1.02
CA LEU A 398 -6.50 -35.51 1.27
C LEU A 398 -6.58 -35.83 2.77
N THR A 399 -6.25 -34.91 3.68
CA THR A 399 -6.36 -35.18 5.12
C THR A 399 -7.81 -35.25 5.62
N ALA A 400 -8.77 -34.57 4.98
CA ALA A 400 -10.19 -34.71 5.29
C ALA A 400 -10.77 -36.06 4.80
N THR A 401 -10.23 -36.61 3.72
CA THR A 401 -10.68 -37.89 3.12
C THR A 401 -9.88 -39.11 3.58
N GLU A 402 -8.62 -38.94 4.01
CA GLU A 402 -7.75 -39.99 4.56
C GLU A 402 -8.02 -40.26 6.05
N LEU A 403 -8.30 -39.22 6.86
CA LEU A 403 -8.80 -39.46 8.24
C LEU A 403 -10.17 -40.15 8.25
N ALA A 404 -10.94 -40.04 7.16
CA ALA A 404 -12.18 -40.79 6.94
C ALA A 404 -11.96 -42.21 6.37
N SER A 405 -10.82 -42.50 5.72
CA SER A 405 -10.57 -43.80 5.08
C SER A 405 -9.71 -44.77 5.91
N VAL A 406 -8.87 -44.26 6.82
CA VAL A 406 -8.00 -45.10 7.67
C VAL A 406 -8.79 -45.86 8.76
N PHE A 407 -10.01 -45.43 9.10
CA PHE A 407 -10.97 -46.22 9.87
C PHE A 407 -11.92 -47.00 8.93
N ASN A 408 -11.45 -48.18 8.51
CA ASN A 408 -11.94 -48.95 7.37
C ASN A 408 -13.46 -49.31 7.35
N SER A 409 -14.04 -49.20 6.14
CA SER A 409 -15.05 -50.13 5.58
C SER A 409 -16.49 -50.17 6.14
N SER A 410 -16.97 -49.16 6.87
CA SER A 410 -18.43 -48.99 7.12
C SER A 410 -18.97 -47.57 7.17
N ASP A 411 -18.12 -46.54 7.25
CA ASP A 411 -18.55 -45.17 7.52
C ASP A 411 -18.76 -44.31 6.25
N MET A 412 -19.87 -44.53 5.54
CA MET A 412 -20.42 -43.51 4.62
C MET A 412 -21.11 -42.35 5.37
N VAL A 413 -21.58 -42.59 6.60
CA VAL A 413 -22.43 -41.66 7.37
C VAL A 413 -21.63 -40.48 7.97
N GLN A 414 -20.31 -40.60 8.10
CA GLN A 414 -19.50 -39.57 8.79
C GLN A 414 -19.08 -38.42 7.85
N ILE A 415 -18.93 -38.67 6.55
CA ILE A 415 -18.58 -37.64 5.55
C ILE A 415 -19.73 -36.63 5.43
N GLU A 416 -20.98 -37.10 5.39
CA GLU A 416 -22.19 -36.25 5.39
C GLU A 416 -22.24 -35.28 6.58
N SER A 417 -21.64 -35.65 7.74
CA SER A 417 -21.75 -34.85 8.96
C SER A 417 -20.90 -33.56 8.95
N HIS A 418 -19.70 -33.62 8.36
CA HIS A 418 -18.81 -32.45 8.25
C HIS A 418 -19.23 -31.51 7.11
N GLU A 419 -19.76 -32.07 6.01
CA GLU A 419 -20.33 -31.29 4.91
C GLU A 419 -21.60 -30.53 5.35
N ALA A 420 -22.50 -31.19 6.09
CA ALA A 420 -23.68 -30.55 6.66
C ALA A 420 -23.35 -29.45 7.70
N ASP A 421 -22.29 -29.62 8.51
CA ASP A 421 -21.85 -28.58 9.45
C ASP A 421 -21.23 -27.36 8.70
N ARG A 422 -20.57 -27.57 7.53
CA ARG A 422 -20.09 -26.49 6.64
C ARG A 422 -21.26 -25.73 6.00
N GLU A 423 -22.25 -26.44 5.45
CA GLU A 423 -23.46 -25.83 4.85
C GLU A 423 -24.23 -25.00 5.89
N LYS A 424 -24.47 -25.55 7.09
CA LYS A 424 -25.09 -24.83 8.21
C LYS A 424 -24.32 -23.58 8.62
N LEU A 425 -22.99 -23.63 8.64
CA LEU A 425 -22.16 -22.47 8.94
C LEU A 425 -22.30 -21.38 7.86
N GLN A 426 -22.41 -21.75 6.58
CA GLN A 426 -22.66 -20.81 5.49
C GLN A 426 -24.03 -20.13 5.63
N ILE A 427 -25.09 -20.88 5.97
CA ILE A 427 -26.43 -20.34 6.30
C ILE A 427 -26.37 -19.39 7.52
N CYS A 428 -25.55 -19.70 8.53
CA CYS A 428 -25.33 -18.80 9.67
C CYS A 428 -24.65 -17.49 9.25
N LEU A 429 -23.71 -17.52 8.29
CA LEU A 429 -23.09 -16.31 7.74
C LEU A 429 -24.05 -15.48 6.89
N GLU A 430 -24.91 -16.14 6.10
CA GLU A 430 -25.94 -15.49 5.29
C GLU A 430 -26.96 -14.76 6.19
N THR A 431 -27.49 -15.46 7.19
CA THR A 431 -28.44 -14.88 8.15
C THR A 431 -27.84 -13.74 8.98
N LEU A 432 -26.55 -13.83 9.36
CA LEU A 432 -25.81 -12.71 9.97
C LEU A 432 -25.73 -11.49 9.04
N GLY A 433 -25.48 -11.71 7.74
CA GLY A 433 -25.50 -10.67 6.72
C GLY A 433 -26.87 -9.99 6.64
N ASP A 434 -27.94 -10.76 6.58
CA ASP A 434 -29.32 -10.24 6.55
C ASP A 434 -29.68 -9.43 7.79
N ILE A 435 -29.27 -9.88 8.98
CA ILE A 435 -29.52 -9.18 10.25
C ILE A 435 -28.83 -7.80 10.24
N ILE A 436 -27.58 -7.73 9.80
CA ILE A 436 -26.82 -6.47 9.70
C ILE A 436 -27.48 -5.53 8.67
N CYS A 437 -27.78 -6.04 7.47
CA CYS A 437 -28.43 -5.26 6.41
C CYS A 437 -29.81 -4.73 6.84
N HIS A 438 -30.62 -5.56 7.51
CA HIS A 438 -31.94 -5.18 8.02
C HIS A 438 -31.86 -4.04 9.04
N HIS A 439 -31.02 -4.18 10.08
CA HIS A 439 -30.91 -3.14 11.10
C HIS A 439 -30.22 -1.86 10.60
N HIS A 440 -29.29 -1.97 9.64
CA HIS A 440 -28.75 -0.80 8.94
C HIS A 440 -29.87 -0.03 8.21
N GLY A 441 -30.71 -0.73 7.43
CA GLY A 441 -31.87 -0.13 6.76
C GLY A 441 -32.86 0.52 7.72
N MET A 442 -33.09 -0.06 8.90
CA MET A 442 -33.98 0.56 9.90
C MET A 442 -33.39 1.82 10.56
N THR A 443 -32.05 1.93 10.66
CA THR A 443 -31.42 3.16 11.19
C THR A 443 -31.52 4.39 10.27
N SER A 444 -31.89 4.23 8.99
CA SER A 444 -32.07 5.34 8.05
C SER A 444 -33.52 5.85 7.93
N SER A 445 -34.47 5.20 8.62
CA SER A 445 -35.90 5.53 8.58
C SER A 445 -36.31 6.50 9.71
N GLU A 446 -37.33 7.33 9.50
CA GLU A 446 -37.87 8.27 10.50
C GLU A 446 -38.63 7.56 11.63
N GLN A 447 -37.89 6.88 12.52
CA GLN A 447 -38.43 6.17 13.66
C GLN A 447 -38.22 6.90 15.01
N LEU A 448 -38.84 6.36 16.07
CA LEU A 448 -38.66 6.81 17.44
C LEU A 448 -37.19 6.66 17.89
N LYS A 449 -36.67 7.66 18.64
CA LYS A 449 -35.27 7.69 19.08
C LYS A 449 -34.82 6.45 19.87
N SER A 450 -35.73 5.78 20.58
CA SER A 450 -35.45 4.54 21.30
C SER A 450 -35.24 3.33 20.39
N SER A 451 -35.99 3.19 19.28
CA SER A 451 -35.77 2.09 18.33
C SER A 451 -34.50 2.30 17.51
N LEU A 452 -34.17 3.55 17.15
CA LEU A 452 -32.91 3.89 16.49
C LEU A 452 -31.68 3.49 17.34
N ILE A 453 -31.71 3.76 18.65
CA ILE A 453 -30.64 3.34 19.57
C ILE A 453 -30.54 1.81 19.61
N HIS A 454 -31.67 1.10 19.73
CA HIS A 454 -31.71 -0.37 19.71
C HIS A 454 -31.12 -0.94 18.42
N HIS A 455 -31.65 -0.54 17.25
CA HIS A 455 -31.15 -1.00 15.95
C HIS A 455 -29.67 -0.68 15.74
N ARG A 456 -29.17 0.45 16.27
CA ARG A 456 -27.74 0.78 16.17
C ARG A 456 -26.86 -0.14 17.03
N MET A 457 -27.29 -0.49 18.24
CA MET A 457 -26.57 -1.45 19.08
C MET A 457 -26.63 -2.86 18.51
N VAL A 458 -27.76 -3.27 17.92
CA VAL A 458 -27.86 -4.56 17.23
C VAL A 458 -26.94 -4.61 16.02
N PHE A 459 -26.96 -3.58 15.15
CA PHE A 459 -26.06 -3.45 14.01
C PHE A 459 -24.59 -3.58 14.43
N SER A 460 -24.11 -2.74 15.37
CA SER A 460 -22.70 -2.76 15.78
C SER A 460 -22.32 -4.06 16.51
N GLY A 461 -23.19 -4.59 17.37
CA GLY A 461 -22.91 -5.80 18.14
C GLY A 461 -22.83 -7.05 17.25
N THR A 462 -23.80 -7.22 16.34
CA THR A 462 -23.81 -8.32 15.37
C THR A 462 -22.64 -8.18 14.40
N ALA A 463 -22.33 -6.98 13.90
CA ALA A 463 -21.16 -6.76 13.03
C ALA A 463 -19.83 -7.16 13.69
N ILE A 464 -19.60 -6.74 14.94
CA ILE A 464 -18.41 -7.11 15.72
C ILE A 464 -18.29 -8.63 15.86
N PHE A 465 -19.42 -9.31 16.14
CA PHE A 465 -19.44 -10.77 16.21
C PHE A 465 -19.14 -11.41 14.85
N THR A 466 -19.78 -10.97 13.76
CA THR A 466 -19.57 -11.51 12.40
C THR A 466 -18.11 -11.40 11.98
N ILE A 467 -17.49 -10.22 12.05
CA ILE A 467 -16.08 -10.05 11.64
C ILE A 467 -15.15 -10.91 12.49
N ARG A 468 -15.38 -11.00 13.81
CA ARG A 468 -14.58 -11.86 14.69
C ARG A 468 -14.78 -13.35 14.41
N LEU A 469 -15.99 -13.77 14.05
CA LEU A 469 -16.30 -15.13 13.63
C LEU A 469 -15.54 -15.48 12.35
N LEU A 470 -15.53 -14.57 11.37
CA LEU A 470 -14.73 -14.72 10.14
C LEU A 470 -13.24 -14.83 10.47
N GLN A 471 -12.67 -13.91 11.25
CA GLN A 471 -11.26 -13.98 11.70
C GLN A 471 -10.91 -15.29 12.42
N THR A 472 -11.89 -15.95 13.04
CA THR A 472 -11.70 -17.20 13.79
C THR A 472 -11.76 -18.43 12.91
N LEU A 473 -12.53 -18.40 11.81
CA LEU A 473 -12.89 -19.59 11.04
C LEU A 473 -12.46 -19.56 9.58
N LEU A 474 -12.39 -18.38 8.95
CA LEU A 474 -12.22 -18.24 7.50
C LEU A 474 -10.96 -17.40 7.18
N PRO A 475 -9.90 -18.04 6.64
CA PRO A 475 -8.76 -17.33 6.07
C PRO A 475 -9.23 -16.33 5.01
N VAL A 476 -8.59 -15.15 4.99
CA VAL A 476 -9.00 -14.01 4.14
C VAL A 476 -8.91 -14.38 2.65
N GLU A 477 -7.93 -15.21 2.29
CA GLU A 477 -7.64 -15.67 0.93
C GLU A 477 -8.78 -16.50 0.32
N LYS A 478 -9.49 -17.28 1.16
CA LYS A 478 -10.62 -18.14 0.72
C LYS A 478 -11.98 -17.42 0.76
N ALA A 479 -12.01 -16.17 1.21
CA ALA A 479 -13.25 -15.46 1.49
C ALA A 479 -14.13 -15.25 0.25
N ALA A 480 -13.52 -15.13 -0.94
CA ALA A 480 -14.21 -14.93 -2.21
C ALA A 480 -15.10 -16.11 -2.65
N GLU A 481 -14.71 -17.34 -2.28
CA GLU A 481 -15.39 -18.56 -2.72
C GLU A 481 -16.51 -18.99 -1.75
N ILE A 482 -16.46 -18.52 -0.50
CA ILE A 482 -17.25 -19.06 0.61
C ILE A 482 -18.31 -18.09 1.13
N LEU A 483 -18.05 -16.77 1.09
CA LEU A 483 -18.94 -15.78 1.72
C LEU A 483 -20.24 -15.55 0.93
N PRO A 484 -21.43 -15.69 1.56
CA PRO A 484 -22.71 -15.34 0.96
C PRO A 484 -22.80 -13.86 0.56
N GLU A 485 -23.57 -13.55 -0.49
CA GLU A 485 -23.68 -12.17 -0.99
C GLU A 485 -24.24 -11.21 0.06
N SER A 486 -25.19 -11.65 0.90
CA SER A 486 -25.74 -10.84 2.00
C SER A 486 -24.67 -10.48 3.04
N THR A 487 -23.74 -11.38 3.33
CA THR A 487 -22.59 -11.12 4.21
C THR A 487 -21.61 -10.13 3.57
N VAL A 488 -21.31 -10.27 2.27
CA VAL A 488 -20.46 -9.32 1.53
C VAL A 488 -21.12 -7.94 1.43
N ALA A 489 -22.45 -7.87 1.30
CA ALA A 489 -23.21 -6.62 1.35
C ALA A 489 -23.15 -5.96 2.74
N ALA A 490 -23.33 -6.74 3.81
CA ALA A 490 -23.19 -6.28 5.19
C ALA A 490 -21.78 -5.76 5.50
N ILE A 491 -20.73 -6.45 5.06
CA ILE A 491 -19.34 -6.02 5.18
C ILE A 491 -19.11 -4.70 4.44
N PHE A 492 -19.63 -4.55 3.21
CA PHE A 492 -19.52 -3.29 2.45
C PHE A 492 -20.21 -2.11 3.16
N LEU A 493 -21.42 -2.30 3.70
CA LEU A 493 -22.13 -1.28 4.49
C LEU A 493 -21.36 -0.90 5.75
N LEU A 494 -20.72 -1.88 6.42
CA LEU A 494 -19.86 -1.66 7.58
C LEU A 494 -18.62 -0.81 7.22
N CYS A 495 -17.96 -1.13 6.12
CA CYS A 495 -16.76 -0.42 5.66
C CYS A 495 -17.06 1.06 5.32
N LEU A 496 -18.28 1.36 4.87
CA LEU A 496 -18.74 2.72 4.58
C LEU A 496 -19.26 3.49 5.80
N ASP A 497 -19.39 2.87 6.97
CA ASP A 497 -19.95 3.51 8.17
C ASP A 497 -18.88 4.29 8.96
N PRO A 498 -18.90 5.64 8.97
CA PRO A 498 -17.83 6.42 9.59
C PRO A 498 -17.87 6.39 11.12
N SER A 499 -19.04 6.11 11.70
CA SER A 499 -19.16 5.98 13.16
C SER A 499 -18.65 4.63 13.64
N PHE A 500 -18.76 3.58 12.82
CA PHE A 500 -18.19 2.27 13.13
C PHE A 500 -16.65 2.28 13.01
N SER A 501 -16.11 2.85 11.93
CA SER A 501 -14.65 2.88 11.70
C SER A 501 -13.89 3.62 12.81
N VAL A 502 -14.41 4.76 13.28
CA VAL A 502 -13.79 5.55 14.37
C VAL A 502 -13.85 4.83 15.73
N VAL A 503 -14.93 4.10 16.02
CA VAL A 503 -15.09 3.42 17.32
C VAL A 503 -14.40 2.06 17.37
N TYR A 504 -14.30 1.36 16.24
CA TYR A 504 -13.78 -0.02 16.15
C TYR A 504 -12.75 -0.20 15.01
N PRO A 505 -11.63 0.55 14.97
CA PRO A 505 -10.71 0.59 13.83
C PRO A 505 -10.15 -0.80 13.45
N ILE A 506 -9.67 -1.58 14.42
CA ILE A 506 -9.11 -2.93 14.19
C ILE A 506 -10.13 -3.87 13.50
N ILE A 507 -11.41 -3.73 13.84
CA ILE A 507 -12.50 -4.56 13.28
C ILE A 507 -12.88 -4.06 11.89
N HIS A 508 -12.85 -2.74 11.67
CA HIS A 508 -13.04 -2.12 10.36
C HIS A 508 -11.93 -2.48 9.38
N GLU A 509 -10.65 -2.39 9.77
CA GLU A 509 -9.50 -2.86 8.97
C GLU A 509 -9.66 -4.32 8.53
N SER A 510 -10.09 -5.18 9.46
CA SER A 510 -10.35 -6.59 9.19
C SER A 510 -11.50 -6.79 8.20
N ALA A 511 -12.58 -6.01 8.32
CA ALA A 511 -13.69 -6.02 7.38
C ALA A 511 -13.28 -5.53 5.97
N VAL A 512 -12.38 -4.55 5.89
CA VAL A 512 -11.81 -4.08 4.62
C VAL A 512 -10.98 -5.16 3.95
N ALA A 513 -10.19 -5.93 4.70
CA ALA A 513 -9.43 -7.07 4.16
C ALA A 513 -10.35 -8.16 3.55
N TYR A 514 -11.46 -8.51 4.22
CA TYR A 514 -12.47 -9.41 3.65
C TYR A 514 -13.18 -8.79 2.43
N LEU A 515 -13.42 -7.47 2.41
CA LEU A 515 -14.03 -6.78 1.26
C LEU A 515 -13.11 -6.78 0.02
N GLU A 516 -11.80 -6.61 0.21
CA GLU A 516 -10.80 -6.59 -0.86
C GLU A 516 -10.77 -7.92 -1.63
N GLN A 517 -10.83 -9.06 -0.92
CA GLN A 517 -10.85 -10.39 -1.55
C GLN A 517 -12.22 -10.74 -2.17
N THR A 518 -13.33 -10.33 -1.53
CA THR A 518 -14.68 -10.76 -1.96
C THR A 518 -15.24 -9.99 -3.15
N CYS A 519 -15.01 -8.68 -3.25
CA CYS A 519 -15.65 -7.86 -4.28
C CYS A 519 -14.82 -6.64 -4.66
N SER A 520 -14.06 -6.77 -5.74
CA SER A 520 -13.20 -5.70 -6.29
C SER A 520 -13.96 -4.42 -6.63
N GLU A 521 -15.21 -4.50 -7.11
CA GLU A 521 -16.04 -3.32 -7.39
C GLU A 521 -16.40 -2.57 -6.10
N ARG A 522 -17.00 -3.26 -5.11
CA ARG A 522 -17.39 -2.67 -3.81
C ARG A 522 -16.15 -2.15 -3.05
N TYR A 523 -15.03 -2.87 -3.11
CA TYR A 523 -13.75 -2.40 -2.57
C TYR A 523 -13.22 -1.15 -3.28
N SER A 524 -13.31 -1.06 -4.61
CA SER A 524 -12.91 0.13 -5.37
C SER A 524 -13.77 1.36 -5.01
N LEU A 525 -15.07 1.15 -4.75
CA LEU A 525 -15.98 2.20 -4.27
C LEU A 525 -15.59 2.64 -2.85
N TYR A 526 -15.39 1.70 -1.93
CA TYR A 526 -14.89 2.00 -0.58
C TYR A 526 -13.58 2.81 -0.63
N ARG A 527 -12.57 2.37 -1.41
CA ARG A 527 -11.29 3.06 -1.56
C ARG A 527 -11.45 4.48 -2.11
N ARG A 528 -12.37 4.70 -3.04
CA ARG A 528 -12.70 6.03 -3.57
C ARG A 528 -13.38 6.93 -2.53
N VAL A 529 -14.33 6.40 -1.75
CA VAL A 529 -15.02 7.14 -0.68
C VAL A 529 -14.06 7.48 0.45
N SER A 530 -13.24 6.52 0.89
CA SER A 530 -12.23 6.71 1.94
C SER A 530 -11.19 7.78 1.53
N ARG A 531 -10.61 7.67 0.33
CA ARG A 531 -9.73 8.71 -0.24
C ARG A 531 -10.41 10.07 -0.29
N LEU A 532 -11.68 10.14 -0.71
CA LEU A 532 -12.42 11.40 -0.78
C LEU A 532 -12.67 12.01 0.61
N SER A 533 -13.02 11.20 1.62
CA SER A 533 -13.14 11.68 3.02
C SER A 533 -11.83 12.30 3.48
N HIS A 534 -10.72 11.60 3.26
CA HIS A 534 -9.39 12.10 3.61
C HIS A 534 -9.04 13.40 2.88
N CYS A 535 -9.29 13.52 1.57
CA CYS A 535 -9.10 14.77 0.83
C CYS A 535 -10.01 15.93 1.30
N MET A 536 -11.23 15.63 1.76
CA MET A 536 -12.14 16.63 2.35
C MET A 536 -11.68 17.06 3.75
N GLU A 537 -11.20 16.12 4.56
CA GLU A 537 -10.59 16.38 5.87
C GLU A 537 -9.32 17.22 5.71
N ALA A 538 -8.43 16.87 4.77
CA ALA A 538 -7.24 17.63 4.42
C ALA A 538 -7.58 19.06 3.96
N THR A 539 -8.61 19.23 3.12
CA THR A 539 -9.15 20.55 2.75
C THR A 539 -9.62 21.34 3.98
N CYS A 540 -10.31 20.71 4.92
CA CYS A 540 -10.80 21.36 6.14
C CYS A 540 -9.67 21.76 7.10
N SER A 541 -8.65 20.90 7.25
CA SER A 541 -7.45 21.20 8.05
C SER A 541 -6.63 22.32 7.40
N PHE A 542 -6.37 22.23 6.09
CA PHE A 542 -5.72 23.30 5.32
C PHE A 542 -6.41 24.66 5.51
N LEU A 543 -7.74 24.74 5.39
CA LEU A 543 -8.46 26.00 5.54
C LEU A 543 -8.40 26.56 6.97
N LYS A 544 -8.37 25.72 8.00
CA LYS A 544 -8.15 26.15 9.40
C LYS A 544 -6.73 26.71 9.56
N ASP A 545 -5.74 25.94 9.15
CA ASP A 545 -4.33 26.23 9.41
C ASP A 545 -3.82 27.41 8.55
N ALA A 546 -4.29 27.53 7.30
CA ALA A 546 -4.04 28.68 6.44
C ALA A 546 -4.55 30.00 7.06
N GLN A 547 -5.66 29.97 7.83
CA GLN A 547 -6.22 31.15 8.49
C GLN A 547 -5.58 31.49 9.84
N THR A 548 -4.79 30.58 10.44
CA THR A 548 -4.09 30.86 11.70
C THR A 548 -3.09 32.02 11.56
N LYS A 549 -2.85 32.74 12.67
CA LYS A 549 -1.84 33.81 12.75
C LYS A 549 -0.72 33.36 13.69
N GLY A 550 0.43 32.98 13.13
CA GLY A 550 1.59 32.48 13.86
C GLY A 550 2.60 31.82 12.92
N ASP A 551 3.60 31.16 13.50
CA ASP A 551 4.52 30.29 12.74
C ASP A 551 3.75 29.08 12.21
N LYS A 552 3.86 28.83 10.90
CA LYS A 552 3.14 27.77 10.19
C LYS A 552 4.10 26.68 9.75
N ASN A 553 3.65 25.43 9.86
CA ASN A 553 4.32 24.31 9.22
C ASN A 553 4.04 24.34 7.70
N TRP A 554 4.89 25.05 6.96
CA TRP A 554 4.74 25.21 5.51
C TRP A 554 4.81 23.90 4.72
N HIS A 555 5.47 22.87 5.24
CA HIS A 555 5.54 21.58 4.56
C HIS A 555 4.18 20.86 4.65
N GLU A 556 3.63 20.75 5.86
CA GLU A 556 2.33 20.16 6.14
C GLU A 556 1.19 20.90 5.42
N LEU A 557 1.20 22.23 5.39
CA LEU A 557 0.26 23.02 4.59
C LEU A 557 0.34 22.73 3.09
N LEU A 558 1.52 22.45 2.54
CA LEU A 558 1.66 22.08 1.13
C LEU A 558 1.17 20.65 0.86
N GLU A 559 1.38 19.69 1.75
CA GLU A 559 0.84 18.34 1.59
C GLU A 559 -0.70 18.34 1.70
N LEU A 560 -1.27 18.97 2.74
CA LEU A 560 -2.73 19.12 2.90
C LEU A 560 -3.37 19.82 1.68
N ALA A 561 -2.68 20.80 1.09
CA ALA A 561 -3.13 21.45 -0.15
C ALA A 561 -3.10 20.50 -1.36
N LYS A 562 -2.06 19.65 -1.50
CA LYS A 562 -1.98 18.67 -2.60
C LYS A 562 -3.08 17.61 -2.50
N GLU A 563 -3.35 17.12 -1.29
CA GLU A 563 -4.39 16.13 -1.02
C GLU A 563 -5.79 16.73 -1.26
N GLY A 564 -6.02 17.96 -0.77
CA GLY A 564 -7.30 18.66 -0.92
C GLY A 564 -7.68 19.00 -2.37
N ILE A 565 -6.71 19.20 -3.28
CA ILE A 565 -6.99 19.45 -4.71
C ILE A 565 -7.91 18.38 -5.32
N GLU A 566 -7.75 17.12 -4.91
CA GLU A 566 -8.51 16.00 -5.48
C GLU A 566 -10.01 16.05 -5.12
N ALA A 567 -10.38 16.79 -4.06
CA ALA A 567 -11.76 16.96 -3.63
C ALA A 567 -12.51 18.08 -4.39
N PHE A 568 -11.81 18.93 -5.17
CA PHE A 568 -12.45 20.05 -5.89
C PHE A 568 -13.69 19.71 -6.72
N PRO A 569 -13.80 18.55 -7.42
CA PRO A 569 -15.02 18.17 -8.15
C PRO A 569 -16.29 18.14 -7.30
N TYR A 570 -16.15 17.94 -5.98
CA TYR A 570 -17.25 17.75 -5.04
C TYR A 570 -17.63 19.03 -4.31
N HIS A 571 -16.67 19.71 -3.67
CA HIS A 571 -16.96 20.89 -2.83
C HIS A 571 -16.82 22.24 -3.55
N GLN A 572 -16.10 22.30 -4.68
CA GLN A 572 -15.95 23.49 -5.54
C GLN A 572 -15.54 24.80 -4.80
N HIS A 573 -14.84 24.69 -3.67
CA HIS A 573 -14.48 25.83 -2.82
C HIS A 573 -13.29 26.62 -3.41
N LEU A 574 -13.56 27.41 -4.45
CA LEU A 574 -12.56 28.20 -5.17
C LEU A 574 -11.68 29.11 -4.29
N PRO A 575 -12.11 29.69 -3.15
CA PRO A 575 -11.22 30.48 -2.29
C PRO A 575 -9.99 29.70 -1.79
N MET A 576 -10.06 28.36 -1.71
CA MET A 576 -8.88 27.53 -1.40
C MET A 576 -7.79 27.69 -2.45
N VAL A 577 -8.15 27.77 -3.74
CA VAL A 577 -7.20 27.97 -4.86
C VAL A 577 -6.43 29.27 -4.67
N LYS A 578 -7.14 30.34 -4.29
CA LYS A 578 -6.55 31.65 -4.02
C LYS A 578 -5.55 31.61 -2.87
N GLU A 579 -5.91 30.98 -1.74
CA GLU A 579 -5.00 30.78 -0.61
C GLU A 579 -3.76 29.96 -1.03
N CYS A 580 -3.93 28.87 -1.78
CA CYS A 580 -2.80 28.08 -2.31
C CYS A 580 -1.86 28.92 -3.18
N VAL A 581 -2.38 29.72 -4.11
CA VAL A 581 -1.57 30.59 -4.97
C VAL A 581 -0.89 31.71 -4.17
N GLN A 582 -1.54 32.25 -3.13
CA GLN A 582 -0.93 33.21 -2.21
C GLN A 582 0.20 32.59 -1.38
N ILE A 583 0.04 31.36 -0.88
CA ILE A 583 1.10 30.60 -0.20
C ILE A 583 2.28 30.36 -1.18
N CYS A 584 2.01 29.97 -2.42
CA CYS A 584 3.05 29.84 -3.45
C CYS A 584 3.80 31.16 -3.70
N SER A 585 3.13 32.32 -3.76
CA SER A 585 3.85 33.60 -3.86
C SER A 585 4.64 33.92 -2.58
N TYR A 586 4.07 33.66 -1.40
CA TYR A 586 4.66 33.99 -0.11
C TYR A 586 5.94 33.19 0.19
N LEU A 587 5.94 31.88 -0.07
CA LEU A 587 7.11 31.01 0.13
C LEU A 587 8.33 31.47 -0.67
N TRP A 588 8.11 32.12 -1.81
CA TRP A 588 9.15 32.63 -2.70
C TRP A 588 9.59 34.07 -2.38
N LYS A 589 8.91 34.77 -1.46
CA LYS A 589 9.38 36.07 -0.93
C LYS A 589 10.54 35.93 0.06
N PHE A 590 10.71 34.77 0.68
CA PHE A 590 11.76 34.52 1.66
C PHE A 590 13.11 34.20 1.02
N ALA A 591 14.14 35.00 1.33
CA ALA A 591 15.51 34.78 0.87
C ALA A 591 16.19 33.50 1.44
N GLN A 592 15.54 32.80 2.38
CA GLN A 592 16.04 31.59 3.05
C GLN A 592 15.05 30.41 2.99
N ALA A 593 14.01 30.46 2.14
CA ALA A 593 13.13 29.31 1.98
C ALA A 593 13.91 28.07 1.51
N SER A 594 13.64 26.91 2.10
CA SER A 594 14.34 25.68 1.71
C SER A 594 14.03 25.31 0.26
N PRO A 595 15.01 24.79 -0.51
CA PRO A 595 14.79 24.44 -1.92
C PRO A 595 13.71 23.36 -2.09
N ILE A 596 13.51 22.54 -1.06
CA ILE A 596 12.45 21.52 -0.99
C ILE A 596 11.06 22.18 -0.99
N LEU A 597 10.81 23.17 -0.12
CA LEU A 597 9.53 23.90 -0.09
C LEU A 597 9.26 24.68 -1.39
N GLN A 598 10.31 25.23 -2.00
CA GLN A 598 10.19 25.87 -3.32
C GLN A 598 9.78 24.85 -4.41
N SER A 599 10.42 23.68 -4.45
CA SER A 599 10.06 22.60 -5.38
C SER A 599 8.62 22.10 -5.17
N GLU A 600 8.21 21.83 -3.94
CA GLU A 600 6.85 21.33 -3.65
C GLU A 600 5.75 22.37 -3.90
N SER A 601 5.99 23.65 -3.58
CA SER A 601 5.05 24.73 -3.94
C SER A 601 4.95 24.94 -5.45
N GLN A 602 6.02 24.74 -6.21
CA GLN A 602 5.98 24.77 -7.67
C GLN A 602 5.19 23.58 -8.25
N LYS A 603 5.37 22.37 -7.72
CA LYS A 603 4.57 21.19 -8.11
C LYS A 603 3.08 21.41 -7.83
N LEU A 604 2.75 21.97 -6.66
CA LEU A 604 1.38 22.35 -6.30
C LEU A 604 0.81 23.38 -7.29
N PHE A 605 1.57 24.43 -7.61
CA PHE A 605 1.13 25.47 -8.54
C PHE A 605 0.92 24.93 -9.97
N LEU A 606 1.79 24.06 -10.46
CA LEU A 606 1.63 23.39 -11.75
C LEU A 606 0.37 22.50 -11.78
N LYS A 607 0.06 21.75 -10.70
CA LYS A 607 -1.20 20.98 -10.58
C LYS A 607 -2.45 21.86 -10.64
N LEU A 608 -2.40 23.09 -10.11
CA LEU A 608 -3.50 24.05 -10.16
C LEU A 608 -3.66 24.67 -11.56
N LEU A 609 -2.56 25.04 -12.24
CA LEU A 609 -2.59 25.57 -13.61
C LEU A 609 -3.13 24.57 -14.64
N SER A 610 -2.75 23.28 -14.49
CA SER A 610 -3.12 22.18 -15.37
C SER A 610 -4.41 21.45 -14.97
N HIS A 611 -5.13 21.96 -13.96
CA HIS A 611 -6.26 21.26 -13.34
C HIS A 611 -7.41 20.97 -14.33
N PRO A 612 -8.04 19.77 -14.31
CA PRO A 612 -9.07 19.40 -15.28
C PRO A 612 -10.34 20.27 -15.20
N LEU A 613 -10.69 20.80 -14.03
CA LEU A 613 -11.84 21.69 -13.86
C LEU A 613 -11.52 23.13 -14.29
N ALA A 614 -12.24 23.63 -15.31
CA ALA A 614 -12.10 25.00 -15.80
C ALA A 614 -12.26 26.10 -14.73
N PRO A 615 -13.19 26.02 -13.74
CA PRO A 615 -13.29 27.03 -12.67
C PRO A 615 -12.03 27.13 -11.80
N VAL A 616 -11.37 26.00 -11.51
CA VAL A 616 -10.13 25.97 -10.73
C VAL A 616 -9.00 26.64 -11.51
N LYS A 617 -8.89 26.38 -12.82
CA LYS A 617 -7.93 27.09 -13.70
C LYS A 617 -8.23 28.58 -13.77
N ALA A 618 -9.48 28.97 -14.01
CA ALA A 618 -9.87 30.38 -14.10
C ALA A 618 -9.51 31.17 -12.83
N GLU A 619 -9.78 30.59 -11.64
CA GLU A 619 -9.38 31.19 -10.36
C GLU A 619 -7.85 31.21 -10.18
N THR A 620 -7.14 30.13 -10.54
CA THR A 620 -5.67 30.05 -10.46
C THR A 620 -5.00 31.15 -11.29
N TYR A 621 -5.39 31.28 -12.56
CA TYR A 621 -4.85 32.30 -13.47
C TYR A 621 -5.25 33.72 -13.04
N SER A 622 -6.48 33.92 -12.54
CA SER A 622 -6.96 35.23 -12.06
C SER A 622 -6.24 35.68 -10.79
N SER A 623 -6.09 34.78 -9.81
CA SER A 623 -5.32 35.02 -8.58
C SER A 623 -3.84 35.27 -8.88
N THR A 624 -3.25 34.53 -9.82
CA THR A 624 -1.88 34.76 -10.31
C THR A 624 -1.71 36.15 -10.92
N LEU A 625 -2.65 36.56 -11.79
CA LEU A 625 -2.63 37.88 -12.41
C LEU A 625 -2.84 39.01 -11.39
N SER A 626 -3.64 38.79 -10.33
CA SER A 626 -3.81 39.74 -9.23
C SER A 626 -2.50 39.98 -8.50
N ILE A 627 -1.78 38.92 -8.11
CA ILE A 627 -0.47 39.02 -7.44
C ILE A 627 0.55 39.71 -8.36
N LEU A 628 0.53 39.39 -9.66
CA LEU A 628 1.44 40.00 -10.63
C LEU A 628 1.19 41.51 -10.79
N LYS A 629 -0.08 41.94 -10.81
CA LYS A 629 -0.47 43.36 -10.85
C LYS A 629 -0.11 44.11 -9.57
N GLU A 630 -0.16 43.44 -8.42
CA GLU A 630 0.31 43.99 -7.14
C GLU A 630 1.84 44.15 -7.11
N CYS A 631 2.59 43.14 -7.58
CA CYS A 631 4.05 43.15 -7.55
C CYS A 631 4.68 44.06 -8.62
N LEU A 632 4.15 44.04 -9.85
CA LEU A 632 4.68 44.79 -11.02
C LEU A 632 3.81 46.01 -11.39
N GLY A 633 3.00 46.50 -10.45
CA GLY A 633 2.18 47.70 -10.66
C GLY A 633 3.02 48.97 -10.81
N VAL A 634 2.56 49.92 -11.62
CA VAL A 634 3.24 51.21 -11.89
C VAL A 634 3.48 52.04 -10.62
N GLN A 635 2.76 51.75 -9.53
CA GLN A 635 2.97 52.40 -8.23
C GLN A 635 4.32 52.02 -7.60
N ASN A 636 4.89 50.85 -7.95
CA ASN A 636 6.13 50.34 -7.36
C ASN A 636 7.40 50.87 -8.06
N VAL A 637 7.27 51.59 -9.20
CA VAL A 637 8.41 52.18 -9.95
C VAL A 637 9.30 53.04 -9.04
N ALA A 638 8.68 53.82 -8.15
CA ALA A 638 9.36 54.82 -7.34
C ALA A 638 10.18 54.22 -6.17
N SER A 639 9.91 52.96 -5.81
CA SER A 639 10.64 52.24 -4.76
C SER A 639 10.51 50.72 -4.99
N PRO A 640 11.36 50.11 -5.84
CA PRO A 640 11.38 48.67 -6.06
C PRO A 640 11.94 47.95 -4.82
N ALA A 641 11.11 47.81 -3.79
CA ALA A 641 11.45 47.03 -2.61
C ALA A 641 11.63 45.56 -3.02
N THR A 642 12.78 44.99 -2.65
CA THR A 642 13.18 43.61 -3.03
C THR A 642 12.13 42.56 -2.64
N SER A 643 11.41 42.78 -1.54
CA SER A 643 10.33 41.93 -1.02
C SER A 643 9.01 41.99 -1.79
N ILE A 644 8.78 43.05 -2.59
CA ILE A 644 7.58 43.20 -3.42
C ILE A 644 7.80 42.45 -4.74
N CYS A 645 8.94 42.69 -5.41
CA CYS A 645 9.28 42.02 -6.65
C CYS A 645 9.51 40.50 -6.49
N SER A 646 10.02 40.03 -5.33
CA SER A 646 10.23 38.59 -5.08
C SER A 646 8.93 37.79 -5.05
N GLY A 647 7.77 38.44 -4.85
CA GLY A 647 6.45 37.81 -4.95
C GLY A 647 6.12 37.22 -6.33
N VAL A 648 6.90 37.56 -7.37
CA VAL A 648 6.77 37.01 -8.73
C VAL A 648 7.61 35.74 -8.94
N HIS A 649 8.56 35.43 -8.06
CA HIS A 649 9.58 34.39 -8.30
C HIS A 649 9.00 32.97 -8.51
N PHE A 650 7.83 32.65 -7.94
CA PHE A 650 7.12 31.39 -8.17
C PHE A 650 6.68 31.19 -9.64
N LEU A 651 6.60 32.26 -10.44
CA LEU A 651 6.36 32.21 -11.89
C LEU A 651 7.64 32.06 -12.72
N LEU A 652 8.81 32.33 -12.12
CA LEU A 652 10.09 32.39 -12.83
C LEU A 652 10.75 31.00 -12.91
N HIS A 653 10.01 30.06 -13.50
CA HIS A 653 10.45 28.70 -13.79
C HIS A 653 9.99 28.24 -15.18
N SER A 654 10.87 27.57 -15.94
CA SER A 654 10.61 27.13 -17.32
C SER A 654 9.33 26.31 -17.48
N ARG A 655 9.12 25.28 -16.66
CA ARG A 655 7.87 24.47 -16.61
C ARG A 655 6.60 25.31 -16.45
N VAL A 656 6.62 26.35 -15.59
CA VAL A 656 5.46 27.23 -15.35
C VAL A 656 5.18 28.13 -16.54
N LEU A 657 6.23 28.76 -17.10
CA LEU A 657 6.10 29.58 -18.31
C LEU A 657 5.69 28.73 -19.53
N TYR A 658 6.14 27.49 -19.62
CA TYR A 658 5.71 26.52 -20.63
C TYR A 658 4.20 26.22 -20.52
N GLU A 659 3.71 25.89 -19.33
CA GLU A 659 2.28 25.59 -19.08
C GLU A 659 1.39 26.76 -19.53
N ILE A 660 1.74 27.98 -19.11
CA ILE A 660 1.04 29.22 -19.47
C ILE A 660 1.10 29.46 -20.99
N SER A 661 2.23 29.19 -21.65
CA SER A 661 2.45 29.46 -23.08
C SER A 661 1.81 28.42 -24.02
N VAL A 662 1.75 27.16 -23.61
CA VAL A 662 1.22 26.06 -24.44
C VAL A 662 -0.26 25.84 -24.18
N PHE A 663 -0.66 25.72 -22.91
CA PHE A 663 -2.03 25.38 -22.53
C PHE A 663 -2.83 26.62 -22.15
N GLY A 664 -2.27 27.52 -21.32
CA GLY A 664 -2.95 28.75 -20.90
C GLY A 664 -3.40 29.63 -22.08
N LEU A 665 -2.48 29.97 -22.99
CA LEU A 665 -2.79 30.77 -24.18
C LEU A 665 -3.75 30.09 -25.18
N GLN A 666 -3.95 28.77 -25.12
CA GLN A 666 -4.86 28.01 -26.01
C GLN A 666 -6.10 27.47 -25.29
N ASP A 667 -6.33 27.86 -24.03
CA ASP A 667 -7.45 27.34 -23.26
C ASP A 667 -8.79 27.76 -23.88
N GLN A 668 -9.77 26.85 -23.81
CA GLN A 668 -11.12 27.09 -24.29
C GLN A 668 -11.84 28.14 -23.44
N ALA A 669 -11.50 28.25 -22.16
CA ALA A 669 -11.99 29.30 -21.28
C ALA A 669 -11.31 30.64 -21.61
N ARG A 670 -12.10 31.61 -22.09
CA ARG A 670 -11.61 32.97 -22.42
C ARG A 670 -10.96 33.68 -21.24
N GLU A 671 -11.44 33.43 -20.02
CA GLU A 671 -10.88 33.99 -18.79
C GLU A 671 -9.44 33.51 -18.56
N VAL A 672 -9.19 32.21 -18.75
CA VAL A 672 -7.85 31.61 -18.63
C VAL A 672 -6.92 32.16 -19.72
N SER A 673 -7.34 32.15 -20.99
CA SER A 673 -6.49 32.61 -22.10
C SER A 673 -6.20 34.11 -22.07
N ALA A 674 -7.17 34.94 -21.65
CA ALA A 674 -6.96 36.36 -21.42
C ALA A 674 -6.01 36.62 -20.24
N ALA A 675 -6.18 35.91 -19.12
CA ALA A 675 -5.29 36.04 -17.96
C ALA A 675 -3.87 35.55 -18.27
N ALA A 676 -3.70 34.44 -19.00
CA ALA A 676 -2.41 33.94 -19.46
C ALA A 676 -1.68 34.97 -20.36
N LYS A 677 -2.42 35.59 -21.29
CA LYS A 677 -1.91 36.65 -22.16
C LYS A 677 -1.45 37.88 -21.36
N ASP A 678 -2.27 38.33 -20.42
CA ASP A 678 -1.92 39.43 -19.51
C ASP A 678 -0.68 39.09 -18.68
N ILE A 679 -0.62 37.91 -18.05
CA ILE A 679 0.52 37.47 -17.23
C ILE A 679 1.83 37.57 -18.00
N LEU A 680 1.89 37.00 -19.21
CA LEU A 680 3.08 37.06 -20.06
C LEU A 680 3.41 38.50 -20.49
N LEU A 681 2.41 39.34 -20.76
CA LEU A 681 2.60 40.75 -21.13
C LEU A 681 3.17 41.59 -19.98
N TYR A 682 2.68 41.39 -18.76
CA TYR A 682 3.21 42.06 -17.55
C TYR A 682 4.64 41.62 -17.25
N LEU A 683 4.96 40.32 -17.37
CA LEU A 683 6.32 39.81 -17.20
C LEU A 683 7.29 40.40 -18.24
N LEU A 684 6.94 40.35 -19.53
CA LEU A 684 7.79 40.85 -20.61
C LEU A 684 8.01 42.37 -20.58
N LYS A 685 7.05 43.14 -20.06
CA LYS A 685 7.19 44.59 -19.82
C LYS A 685 7.80 44.93 -18.45
N GLY A 686 8.11 43.93 -17.63
CA GLY A 686 8.51 44.07 -16.23
C GLY A 686 9.92 44.61 -15.97
N ARG A 687 10.77 44.83 -16.98
CA ARG A 687 12.19 45.23 -16.81
C ARG A 687 12.41 46.38 -15.82
N LEU A 688 11.57 47.42 -15.89
CA LEU A 688 11.67 48.60 -15.03
C LEU A 688 11.12 48.38 -13.60
N MET A 689 10.32 47.32 -13.38
CA MET A 689 9.75 46.98 -12.07
C MET A 689 10.57 45.93 -11.33
N MET A 690 11.38 45.16 -12.07
CA MET A 690 12.18 44.06 -11.55
C MET A 690 13.60 44.49 -11.22
N MET A 691 14.11 44.05 -10.07
CA MET A 691 15.55 44.09 -9.76
C MET A 691 16.32 43.20 -10.74
N ASP A 692 17.58 43.52 -11.03
CA ASP A 692 18.39 42.82 -12.04
C ASP A 692 18.46 41.31 -11.81
N GLY A 693 18.64 40.85 -10.57
CA GLY A 693 18.63 39.42 -10.22
C GLY A 693 17.27 38.72 -10.36
N SER A 694 16.16 39.46 -10.42
CA SER A 694 14.84 38.91 -10.77
C SER A 694 14.64 38.90 -12.28
N TRP A 695 15.16 39.90 -12.99
CA TRP A 695 15.14 39.97 -14.45
C TRP A 695 16.04 38.89 -15.09
N SER A 696 17.24 38.63 -14.54
CA SER A 696 18.10 37.53 -15.01
C SER A 696 17.39 36.17 -14.86
N ARG A 697 16.83 35.90 -13.67
CA ARG A 697 16.04 34.68 -13.39
C ARG A 697 14.85 34.53 -14.34
N PHE A 698 14.14 35.62 -14.64
CA PHE A 698 13.06 35.59 -15.64
C PHE A 698 13.58 35.21 -17.02
N ASN A 699 14.67 35.82 -17.50
CA ASN A 699 15.25 35.50 -18.81
C ASN A 699 15.76 34.05 -18.88
N GLU A 700 16.42 33.55 -17.83
CA GLU A 700 16.85 32.15 -17.70
C GLU A 700 15.68 31.17 -17.81
N ALA A 701 14.59 31.43 -17.09
CA ALA A 701 13.36 30.63 -17.17
C ALA A 701 12.65 30.76 -18.54
N LEU A 702 12.80 31.91 -19.21
CA LEU A 702 12.15 32.21 -20.49
C LEU A 702 12.85 31.54 -21.68
N TYR A 703 14.19 31.45 -21.72
CA TYR A 703 14.93 30.95 -22.90
C TYR A 703 14.40 29.62 -23.48
N PRO A 704 14.11 28.58 -22.66
CA PRO A 704 13.62 27.30 -23.19
C PRO A 704 12.20 27.40 -23.78
N VAL A 705 11.44 28.43 -23.40
CA VAL A 705 10.03 28.67 -23.78
C VAL A 705 9.91 29.64 -24.97
N ILE A 706 10.94 30.46 -25.25
CA ILE A 706 10.97 31.41 -26.40
C ILE A 706 10.47 30.79 -27.71
N PRO A 707 10.91 29.58 -28.16
CA PRO A 707 10.49 29.10 -29.47
C PRO A 707 8.99 28.72 -29.52
N ILE A 708 8.35 28.47 -28.38
CA ILE A 708 6.89 28.30 -28.25
C ILE A 708 6.21 29.66 -28.34
N LEU A 709 6.67 30.63 -27.54
CA LEU A 709 6.11 31.99 -27.53
C LEU A 709 6.15 32.63 -28.91
N GLN A 710 7.22 32.40 -29.67
CA GLN A 710 7.35 32.86 -31.06
C GLN A 710 6.29 32.29 -32.03
N GLY A 711 5.49 31.31 -31.63
CA GLY A 711 4.25 30.91 -32.33
C GLY A 711 3.13 31.95 -32.28
N TYR A 712 3.12 32.81 -31.26
CA TYR A 712 2.18 33.93 -31.06
C TYR A 712 2.77 35.29 -31.43
N ALA A 713 3.89 35.31 -32.17
CA ALA A 713 4.51 36.54 -32.63
C ALA A 713 3.63 37.25 -33.68
N ASP A 714 3.27 38.49 -33.39
CA ASP A 714 2.44 39.37 -34.22
C ASP A 714 3.02 40.80 -34.14
N THR A 715 2.70 41.69 -35.09
CA THR A 715 3.06 43.11 -35.03
C THR A 715 1.96 43.99 -34.44
N ASP A 716 0.72 43.53 -34.49
CA ASP A 716 -0.48 44.33 -34.21
C ASP A 716 -0.95 44.08 -32.76
N ASP A 717 -0.69 42.89 -32.22
CA ASP A 717 -0.94 42.55 -30.83
C ASP A 717 0.17 43.00 -29.86
N ALA A 718 -0.21 43.48 -28.68
CA ALA A 718 0.72 43.98 -27.68
C ALA A 718 1.66 42.90 -27.09
N LEU A 719 1.18 41.65 -26.91
CA LEU A 719 2.01 40.52 -26.49
C LEU A 719 2.84 40.02 -27.67
N GLY A 720 2.22 39.88 -28.84
CA GLY A 720 2.90 39.49 -30.08
C GLY A 720 4.12 40.36 -30.39
N ASN A 721 4.00 41.69 -30.26
CA ASN A 721 5.09 42.62 -30.53
C ASN A 721 6.23 42.49 -29.49
N CYS A 722 5.91 42.32 -28.20
CA CYS A 722 6.90 42.01 -27.17
C CYS A 722 7.68 40.70 -27.51
N ILE A 723 6.99 39.68 -28.02
CA ILE A 723 7.61 38.40 -28.44
C ILE A 723 8.53 38.59 -29.66
N VAL A 724 8.17 39.45 -30.63
CA VAL A 724 9.05 39.79 -31.76
C VAL A 724 10.33 40.46 -31.25
N LEU A 725 10.21 41.40 -30.29
CA LEU A 725 11.32 42.15 -29.73
C LEU A 725 12.34 41.29 -28.96
N LEU A 726 11.96 40.11 -28.44
CA LEU A 726 12.90 39.15 -27.81
C LEU A 726 14.04 38.70 -28.74
N SER A 727 13.85 38.80 -30.06
CA SER A 727 14.88 38.45 -31.05
C SER A 727 15.76 39.64 -31.48
N LYS A 728 15.52 40.84 -30.97
CA LYS A 728 16.27 42.04 -31.34
C LYS A 728 17.66 42.03 -30.69
N THR A 729 18.67 42.40 -31.46
CA THR A 729 19.99 42.77 -30.95
C THR A 729 19.98 44.24 -30.52
N SER A 730 20.19 44.50 -29.22
CA SER A 730 20.45 45.84 -28.70
C SER A 730 21.87 46.28 -29.07
N ALA A 731 22.05 47.59 -29.33
CA ALA A 731 23.35 48.19 -29.62
C ALA A 731 24.06 48.72 -28.35
N GLU A 732 23.40 48.64 -27.20
CA GLU A 732 23.97 48.98 -25.90
C GLU A 732 24.70 47.74 -25.36
N GLU A 733 26.04 47.76 -25.42
CA GLU A 733 26.95 46.63 -25.14
C GLU A 733 27.07 46.29 -23.64
N GLY A 734 26.01 46.47 -22.85
CA GLY A 734 26.04 46.39 -21.38
C GLY A 734 24.96 45.54 -20.68
N GLU A 735 23.86 45.15 -21.33
CA GLU A 735 22.83 44.31 -20.68
C GLU A 735 22.99 42.81 -21.02
N GLU A 736 23.53 42.09 -20.04
CA GLU A 736 23.92 40.68 -20.11
C GLU A 736 22.74 39.70 -20.00
N GLY A 737 22.94 38.48 -20.53
CA GLY A 737 22.05 37.34 -20.30
C GLY A 737 21.92 36.41 -21.50
N CYS A 738 21.52 36.93 -22.67
CA CYS A 738 21.20 36.08 -23.82
C CYS A 738 22.43 35.86 -24.72
N SER A 739 22.73 34.59 -25.02
CA SER A 739 23.76 34.23 -26.01
C SER A 739 23.44 34.82 -27.39
N GLN A 740 24.45 35.32 -28.10
CA GLN A 740 24.29 35.78 -29.49
C GLN A 740 23.76 34.66 -30.42
N THR A 741 24.04 33.39 -30.11
CA THR A 741 23.46 32.23 -30.81
C THR A 741 21.96 32.11 -30.56
N ALA A 742 21.50 32.32 -29.32
CA ALA A 742 20.08 32.24 -28.98
C ALA A 742 19.26 33.36 -29.64
N ARG A 743 19.80 34.60 -29.69
CA ARG A 743 19.20 35.71 -30.46
C ARG A 743 19.13 35.40 -31.96
N LEU A 744 20.21 34.87 -32.55
CA LEU A 744 20.21 34.43 -33.95
C LEU A 744 19.15 33.36 -34.22
N ARG A 745 19.07 32.31 -33.39
CA ARG A 745 18.06 31.26 -33.52
C ARG A 745 16.65 31.83 -33.41
N ALA A 746 16.40 32.72 -32.46
CA ALA A 746 15.12 33.40 -32.31
C ALA A 746 14.75 34.22 -33.56
N ALA A 747 15.69 34.98 -34.13
CA ALA A 747 15.45 35.75 -35.36
C ALA A 747 15.20 34.84 -36.58
N LEU A 748 15.97 33.75 -36.73
CA LEU A 748 15.78 32.76 -37.79
C LEU A 748 14.41 32.07 -37.71
N ARG A 749 13.96 31.70 -36.50
CA ARG A 749 12.61 31.11 -36.30
C ARG A 749 11.49 32.03 -36.75
N LEU A 750 11.63 33.35 -36.62
CA LEU A 750 10.58 34.28 -37.06
C LEU A 750 10.35 34.26 -38.58
N LEU A 751 11.33 33.82 -39.40
CA LEU A 751 11.13 33.60 -40.85
C LEU A 751 10.08 32.52 -41.17
N PHE A 752 9.77 31.63 -40.24
CA PHE A 752 8.70 30.63 -40.38
C PHE A 752 7.32 31.17 -39.94
N SER A 753 7.13 32.48 -39.70
CA SER A 753 5.83 33.03 -39.27
C SER A 753 4.81 33.10 -40.41
N LYS A 754 3.52 32.89 -40.14
CA LYS A 754 2.44 33.16 -41.11
C LYS A 754 2.36 34.65 -41.49
N HIS A 755 2.65 35.53 -40.55
CA HIS A 755 2.50 36.98 -40.70
C HIS A 755 3.69 37.57 -41.46
N HIS A 756 3.44 38.16 -42.63
CA HIS A 756 4.51 38.74 -43.47
C HIS A 756 5.24 39.91 -42.78
N THR A 757 4.53 40.69 -41.96
CA THR A 757 5.09 41.78 -41.15
C THR A 757 6.15 41.25 -40.17
N VAL A 758 5.85 40.18 -39.45
CA VAL A 758 6.78 39.49 -38.54
C VAL A 758 7.99 38.94 -39.29
N ARG A 759 7.79 38.31 -40.47
CA ARG A 759 8.92 37.84 -41.31
C ARG A 759 9.80 38.98 -41.81
N LYS A 760 9.24 40.17 -42.07
CA LYS A 760 10.00 41.38 -42.44
C LYS A 760 10.81 41.93 -41.26
N MET A 761 10.24 41.94 -40.05
CA MET A 761 10.97 42.31 -38.81
C MET A 761 12.11 41.32 -38.51
N ALA A 762 11.90 40.02 -38.74
CA ALA A 762 12.93 38.99 -38.59
C ALA A 762 14.20 39.32 -39.40
N VAL A 763 14.05 39.78 -40.66
CA VAL A 763 15.19 40.17 -41.52
C VAL A 763 15.96 41.36 -40.94
N GLN A 764 15.27 42.33 -40.32
CA GLN A 764 15.94 43.44 -39.64
C GLN A 764 16.77 42.96 -38.44
N HIS A 765 16.27 41.98 -37.68
CA HIS A 765 16.99 41.40 -36.54
C HIS A 765 18.14 40.48 -36.96
N LEU A 766 18.05 39.86 -38.15
CA LEU A 766 19.13 39.05 -38.73
C LEU A 766 20.28 39.88 -39.30
N LEU A 767 20.00 41.10 -39.79
CA LEU A 767 21.01 41.92 -40.48
C LEU A 767 22.29 42.16 -39.65
N PRO A 768 22.24 42.54 -38.35
CA PRO A 768 23.45 42.67 -37.52
C PRO A 768 24.22 41.36 -37.35
N HIS A 769 23.53 40.21 -37.30
CA HIS A 769 24.19 38.91 -37.15
C HIS A 769 24.95 38.47 -38.41
N ILE A 770 24.50 38.93 -39.58
CA ILE A 770 25.13 38.67 -40.89
C ILE A 770 26.29 39.66 -41.10
N THR A 771 26.04 40.96 -40.94
CA THR A 771 27.06 42.00 -41.20
C THR A 771 28.22 41.97 -40.21
N SER A 772 28.00 41.65 -38.92
CA SER A 772 29.08 41.49 -37.93
C SER A 772 30.07 40.36 -38.25
N LEU A 773 29.70 39.45 -39.17
CA LEU A 773 30.54 38.34 -39.62
C LEU A 773 31.19 38.59 -40.99
N GLU A 774 30.74 39.61 -41.73
CA GLU A 774 31.16 39.89 -43.11
C GLU A 774 32.49 40.68 -43.23
N CYS A 775 33.24 40.82 -42.14
CA CYS A 775 34.61 41.38 -42.15
C CYS A 775 35.64 40.52 -42.93
N ALA A 776 35.24 39.38 -43.51
CA ALA A 776 36.03 38.61 -44.47
C ALA A 776 35.37 38.67 -45.87
N SER A 777 35.99 39.41 -46.78
CA SER A 777 35.38 39.99 -47.99
C SER A 777 34.98 39.04 -49.15
N ASN A 778 34.78 37.73 -48.91
CA ASN A 778 34.67 36.71 -49.96
C ASN A 778 33.43 35.80 -49.92
N SER A 779 32.49 35.96 -48.97
CA SER A 779 31.32 35.05 -48.89
C SER A 779 30.23 35.38 -49.91
N ARG A 780 29.68 34.36 -50.58
CA ARG A 780 28.46 34.44 -51.41
C ARG A 780 27.22 33.98 -50.61
N PRO A 781 26.00 34.43 -50.96
CA PRO A 781 25.71 35.52 -51.88
C PRO A 781 26.06 36.88 -51.23
N THR A 782 26.39 37.89 -52.04
CA THR A 782 26.41 39.29 -51.59
C THR A 782 24.97 39.71 -51.25
N LEU A 783 24.72 40.27 -50.06
CA LEU A 783 23.37 40.66 -49.64
C LEU A 783 22.95 42.02 -50.23
N ASP A 784 22.61 42.02 -51.52
CA ASP A 784 22.03 43.18 -52.19
C ASP A 784 20.60 43.47 -51.71
N SER A 785 20.10 44.69 -51.94
CA SER A 785 18.74 45.12 -51.57
C SER A 785 17.62 44.24 -52.16
N SER A 786 17.85 43.70 -53.36
CA SER A 786 16.97 42.74 -54.02
C SER A 786 16.93 41.40 -53.28
N LYS A 787 18.08 40.87 -52.84
CA LYS A 787 18.19 39.59 -52.13
C LYS A 787 17.65 39.67 -50.71
N LEU A 788 17.84 40.81 -50.04
CA LEU A 788 17.20 41.13 -48.76
C LEU A 788 15.66 41.08 -48.84
N SER A 789 15.06 41.44 -49.98
CA SER A 789 13.60 41.35 -50.19
C SER A 789 13.08 39.91 -50.36
N CYS A 790 13.95 38.95 -50.71
CA CYS A 790 13.60 37.54 -50.88
C CYS A 790 13.60 36.74 -49.56
N LEU A 791 14.35 37.21 -48.55
CA LEU A 791 14.50 36.57 -47.24
C LEU A 791 13.17 36.35 -46.49
N PRO A 792 12.24 37.32 -46.40
CA PRO A 792 10.98 37.13 -45.66
C PRO A 792 10.14 35.97 -46.21
N ASN A 793 10.33 35.55 -47.46
CA ASN A 793 9.59 34.44 -48.06
C ASN A 793 10.52 33.28 -48.43
N LEU A 794 11.66 33.11 -47.74
CA LEU A 794 12.64 32.06 -48.01
C LEU A 794 12.11 30.67 -47.64
N TYR A 795 11.52 30.53 -46.45
CA TYR A 795 11.03 29.25 -45.91
C TYR A 795 9.51 29.08 -45.97
N VAL A 796 8.81 29.90 -46.78
CA VAL A 796 7.38 29.73 -47.07
C VAL A 796 7.24 28.75 -48.24
N ILE A 797 6.77 27.54 -47.96
CA ILE A 797 6.78 26.40 -48.88
C ILE A 797 5.38 25.81 -49.03
N ASN A 798 4.98 25.49 -50.26
CA ASN A 798 3.67 24.91 -50.59
C ASN A 798 3.68 23.37 -50.70
N LYS A 799 4.84 22.74 -50.61
CA LYS A 799 5.08 21.31 -50.83
C LYS A 799 5.34 20.60 -49.50
N SER A 800 4.59 19.55 -49.19
CA SER A 800 4.83 18.68 -48.04
C SER A 800 6.08 17.79 -48.26
N VAL A 801 6.97 17.74 -47.27
CA VAL A 801 8.14 16.85 -47.25
C VAL A 801 7.90 15.74 -46.23
N ASP A 802 8.23 14.49 -46.57
CA ASP A 802 8.23 13.42 -45.57
C ASP A 802 9.50 13.49 -44.71
N ILE A 803 9.27 13.49 -43.39
CA ILE A 803 10.29 13.64 -42.36
C ILE A 803 10.58 12.27 -41.70
N LYS A 804 9.66 11.30 -41.79
CA LYS A 804 9.83 9.98 -41.17
C LYS A 804 11.01 9.23 -41.79
N LEU A 805 11.70 8.43 -40.97
CA LEU A 805 12.71 7.47 -41.41
C LEU A 805 12.10 6.07 -41.46
N SER A 806 12.64 5.18 -42.30
CA SER A 806 12.19 3.79 -42.38
C SER A 806 12.92 2.94 -41.34
N ASN A 807 12.22 2.62 -40.25
CA ASN A 807 12.63 1.61 -39.29
C ASN A 807 12.20 0.22 -39.80
N SER A 808 13.06 -0.41 -40.60
CA SER A 808 12.90 -1.79 -41.03
C SER A 808 14.07 -2.63 -40.53
N ASP A 809 13.79 -3.65 -39.71
CA ASP A 809 14.80 -4.57 -39.14
C ASP A 809 15.54 -5.42 -40.19
N LYS A 810 15.17 -5.28 -41.47
CA LYS A 810 15.79 -5.93 -42.63
C LYS A 810 16.29 -4.84 -43.57
N SER A 811 17.58 -4.51 -43.49
CA SER A 811 18.24 -3.65 -44.48
C SER A 811 18.54 -4.45 -45.75
N TYR A 812 18.10 -3.93 -46.90
CA TYR A 812 18.40 -4.54 -48.20
C TYR A 812 19.70 -3.96 -48.81
N VAL A 813 20.24 -2.89 -48.22
CA VAL A 813 21.45 -2.21 -48.68
C VAL A 813 22.72 -2.86 -48.11
N LYS A 814 23.65 -3.22 -48.99
CA LYS A 814 24.99 -3.73 -48.60
C LYS A 814 25.92 -2.59 -48.20
N VAL A 815 26.55 -2.71 -47.03
CA VAL A 815 27.54 -1.75 -46.49
C VAL A 815 28.66 -1.42 -47.47
N GLU A 816 29.17 -2.41 -48.22
CA GLU A 816 30.20 -2.20 -49.25
C GLU A 816 29.76 -1.20 -50.35
N SER A 817 28.48 -1.21 -50.73
CA SER A 817 27.93 -0.29 -51.73
C SER A 817 27.87 1.13 -51.18
N VAL A 818 27.53 1.29 -49.90
CA VAL A 818 27.51 2.58 -49.20
C VAL A 818 28.93 3.18 -49.13
N ASN A 819 29.93 2.36 -48.79
CA ASN A 819 31.34 2.77 -48.78
C ASN A 819 31.81 3.23 -50.17
N LYS A 820 31.42 2.53 -51.24
CA LYS A 820 31.74 2.92 -52.62
C LYS A 820 31.11 4.27 -52.99
N LEU A 821 29.83 4.49 -52.66
CA LEU A 821 29.16 5.78 -52.90
C LEU A 821 29.79 6.93 -52.10
N TYR A 822 30.17 6.69 -50.85
CA TYR A 822 30.88 7.68 -50.02
C TYR A 822 32.23 8.09 -50.63
N ASN A 823 33.01 7.12 -51.11
CA ASN A 823 34.29 7.39 -51.76
C ASN A 823 34.11 8.16 -53.09
N ILE A 824 33.06 7.88 -53.85
CA ILE A 824 32.72 8.64 -55.07
C ILE A 824 32.37 10.09 -54.73
N LEU A 825 31.57 10.33 -53.69
CA LEU A 825 31.20 11.68 -53.24
C LEU A 825 32.40 12.50 -52.74
N THR A 826 33.30 11.87 -51.97
CA THR A 826 34.43 12.53 -51.32
C THR A 826 35.66 12.69 -52.21
N SER A 827 35.76 11.98 -53.33
CA SER A 827 36.91 12.08 -54.24
C SER A 827 36.93 13.41 -55.00
N GLU A 828 38.09 14.08 -54.97
CA GLU A 828 38.35 15.32 -55.72
C GLU A 828 38.60 15.08 -57.23
N THR A 829 38.89 13.83 -57.62
CA THR A 829 39.22 13.46 -59.01
C THR A 829 38.00 13.03 -59.84
N VAL A 830 36.82 12.94 -59.23
CA VAL A 830 35.58 12.47 -59.87
C VAL A 830 34.77 13.67 -60.37
N ASP A 831 34.20 13.56 -61.56
CA ASP A 831 33.35 14.59 -62.15
C ASP A 831 32.13 14.95 -61.26
N MET A 832 31.77 16.23 -61.28
CA MET A 832 30.71 16.78 -60.44
C MET A 832 29.34 16.16 -60.68
N VAL A 833 29.03 15.69 -61.90
CA VAL A 833 27.76 15.01 -62.20
C VAL A 833 27.69 13.65 -61.48
N LEU A 834 28.80 12.93 -61.43
CA LEU A 834 28.89 11.65 -60.71
C LEU A 834 28.88 11.86 -59.19
N ARG A 835 29.57 12.89 -58.68
CA ARG A 835 29.53 13.26 -57.26
C ARG A 835 28.12 13.64 -56.81
N ARG A 836 27.38 14.39 -57.64
CA ARG A 836 25.96 14.73 -57.42
C ARG A 836 25.08 13.47 -57.38
N SER A 837 25.21 12.58 -58.37
CA SER A 837 24.44 11.33 -58.41
C SER A 837 24.70 10.45 -57.19
N ALA A 838 25.97 10.34 -56.74
CA ALA A 838 26.32 9.65 -55.50
C ALA A 838 25.71 10.31 -54.25
N ALA A 839 25.67 11.65 -54.19
CA ALA A 839 25.02 12.39 -53.10
C ALA A 839 23.51 12.15 -53.05
N GLU A 840 22.83 12.17 -54.21
CA GLU A 840 21.40 11.89 -54.33
C GLU A 840 21.07 10.44 -53.92
N GLN A 841 21.91 9.47 -54.32
CA GLN A 841 21.77 8.07 -53.91
C GLN A 841 22.02 7.87 -52.40
N LEU A 842 23.02 8.54 -51.82
CA LEU A 842 23.28 8.49 -50.37
C LEU A 842 22.14 9.14 -49.56
N ALA A 843 21.50 10.19 -50.08
CA ALA A 843 20.30 10.77 -49.47
C ALA A 843 19.10 9.79 -49.44
N ILE A 844 18.99 8.90 -50.43
CA ILE A 844 18.01 7.81 -50.43
C ILE A 844 18.41 6.72 -49.42
N VAL A 845 19.68 6.29 -49.40
CA VAL A 845 20.18 5.29 -48.44
C VAL A 845 19.99 5.74 -46.98
N LEU A 846 20.20 7.02 -46.68
CA LEU A 846 19.94 7.62 -45.36
C LEU A 846 18.46 7.64 -44.95
N GLN A 847 17.54 7.10 -45.75
CA GLN A 847 16.18 6.79 -45.30
C GLN A 847 16.17 5.63 -44.30
N GLU A 848 17.06 4.63 -44.45
CA GLU A 848 17.22 3.50 -43.53
C GLU A 848 18.08 3.92 -42.33
N SER A 849 17.50 3.87 -41.11
CA SER A 849 18.19 4.26 -39.87
C SER A 849 19.41 3.40 -39.54
N SER A 850 19.42 2.13 -39.98
CA SER A 850 20.55 1.20 -39.83
C SER A 850 21.85 1.67 -40.50
N MET A 851 21.76 2.45 -41.59
CA MET A 851 22.92 2.93 -42.35
C MET A 851 23.55 4.20 -41.78
N HIS A 852 22.90 4.84 -40.80
CA HIS A 852 23.38 6.11 -40.22
C HIS A 852 24.65 5.90 -39.40
N SER A 853 24.77 4.79 -38.67
CA SER A 853 25.96 4.42 -37.90
C SER A 853 27.20 4.24 -38.78
N VAL A 854 27.04 3.55 -39.91
CA VAL A 854 28.08 3.33 -40.94
C VAL A 854 28.57 4.66 -41.50
N LEU A 855 27.66 5.51 -41.99
CA LEU A 855 28.02 6.80 -42.58
C LEU A 855 28.57 7.80 -41.56
N LYS A 856 28.15 7.72 -40.29
CA LYS A 856 28.73 8.48 -39.18
C LYS A 856 30.17 8.04 -38.90
N ALA A 857 30.47 6.74 -38.89
CA ALA A 857 31.81 6.22 -38.70
C ALA A 857 32.80 6.63 -39.82
N LEU A 858 32.30 6.82 -41.04
CA LEU A 858 33.08 7.35 -42.17
C LEU A 858 33.34 8.87 -42.11
N GLY A 859 32.72 9.59 -41.16
CA GLY A 859 32.87 11.04 -41.01
C GLY A 859 32.00 11.90 -41.91
N LEU A 860 30.88 11.36 -42.44
CA LEU A 860 30.01 12.07 -43.40
C LEU A 860 29.55 13.44 -42.87
N SER A 861 29.20 13.56 -41.58
CA SER A 861 28.70 14.82 -41.00
C SER A 861 29.67 15.99 -41.17
N GLU A 862 30.97 15.76 -41.00
CA GLU A 862 32.00 16.79 -41.14
C GLU A 862 32.23 17.14 -42.62
N LYS A 863 32.19 16.14 -43.52
CA LYS A 863 32.30 16.37 -44.96
C LYS A 863 31.11 17.14 -45.54
N LEU A 864 29.89 16.88 -45.08
CA LEU A 864 28.71 17.67 -45.46
C LEU A 864 28.83 19.13 -45.00
N ARG A 865 29.32 19.35 -43.76
CA ARG A 865 29.58 20.71 -43.25
C ARG A 865 30.66 21.43 -44.05
N SER A 866 31.74 20.75 -44.45
CA SER A 866 32.77 21.35 -45.30
C SER A 866 32.22 21.72 -46.68
N PHE A 867 31.48 20.82 -47.36
CA PHE A 867 30.91 21.11 -48.68
C PHE A 867 29.93 22.29 -48.63
N ILE A 868 29.01 22.33 -47.66
CA ILE A 868 28.05 23.44 -47.50
C ILE A 868 28.79 24.77 -47.26
N THR A 869 29.87 24.74 -46.47
CA THR A 869 30.70 25.93 -46.19
C THR A 869 31.50 26.37 -47.41
N GLU A 870 32.00 25.43 -48.20
CA GLU A 870 32.75 25.67 -49.43
C GLU A 870 31.86 26.24 -50.55
N CYS A 871 30.62 25.76 -50.71
CA CYS A 871 29.65 26.34 -51.65
C CYS A 871 29.35 27.82 -51.33
N VAL A 872 29.27 28.16 -50.04
CA VAL A 872 28.96 29.53 -49.57
C VAL A 872 30.18 30.46 -49.64
N ASN A 873 31.39 29.95 -49.40
CA ASN A 873 32.61 30.77 -49.33
C ASN A 873 33.46 30.77 -50.61
N SER A 874 33.24 29.83 -51.54
CA SER A 874 33.97 29.78 -52.81
C SER A 874 33.23 30.55 -53.92
N ASN A 875 33.99 30.97 -54.94
CA ASN A 875 33.43 31.61 -56.13
C ASN A 875 32.99 30.59 -57.21
N VAL A 876 32.99 29.28 -56.89
CA VAL A 876 32.95 28.17 -57.87
C VAL A 876 31.53 27.59 -57.98
N VAL A 877 30.79 28.08 -58.98
CA VAL A 877 29.36 27.75 -59.22
C VAL A 877 29.11 26.25 -59.49
N SER A 878 30.13 25.49 -59.92
CA SER A 878 29.96 24.04 -60.16
C SER A 878 29.71 23.22 -58.89
N LEU A 879 30.06 23.75 -57.70
CA LEU A 879 29.85 23.07 -56.42
C LEU A 879 28.39 23.19 -55.92
N ASP A 880 27.64 24.20 -56.38
CA ASP A 880 26.25 24.47 -55.99
C ASP A 880 25.33 23.25 -56.18
N CYS A 881 25.64 22.38 -57.15
CA CYS A 881 24.85 21.19 -57.45
C CYS A 881 24.90 20.10 -56.35
N LEU A 882 25.85 20.20 -55.40
CA LEU A 882 25.91 19.33 -54.21
C LEU A 882 25.14 19.91 -53.02
N LEU A 883 24.71 21.18 -53.06
CA LEU A 883 24.20 21.90 -51.89
C LEU A 883 22.87 21.33 -51.39
N GLU A 884 21.91 21.11 -52.29
CA GLU A 884 20.59 20.53 -51.98
C GLU A 884 20.70 19.06 -51.48
N PRO A 885 21.40 18.13 -52.19
CA PRO A 885 21.68 16.79 -51.64
C PRO A 885 22.39 16.81 -50.29
N SER A 886 23.35 17.72 -50.07
CA SER A 886 24.08 17.81 -48.81
C SER A 886 23.20 18.24 -47.64
N MET A 887 22.29 19.20 -47.85
CA MET A 887 21.31 19.60 -46.83
C MET A 887 20.29 18.47 -46.55
N CYS A 888 19.84 17.74 -47.57
CA CYS A 888 18.96 16.58 -47.41
C CYS A 888 19.62 15.45 -46.59
N MET A 889 20.87 15.09 -46.90
CA MET A 889 21.63 14.11 -46.11
C MET A 889 21.83 14.58 -44.66
N LEU A 890 22.18 15.85 -44.46
CA LEU A 890 22.39 16.41 -43.13
C LEU A 890 21.09 16.43 -42.31
N ARG A 891 19.94 16.74 -42.93
CA ARG A 891 18.61 16.66 -42.32
C ARG A 891 18.34 15.28 -41.74
N LYS A 892 18.56 14.22 -42.52
CA LYS A 892 18.26 12.84 -42.11
C LYS A 892 19.12 12.40 -40.93
N LEU A 893 20.41 12.72 -40.94
CA LEU A 893 21.33 12.48 -39.82
C LEU A 893 20.92 13.23 -38.55
N VAL A 894 20.57 14.52 -38.68
CA VAL A 894 20.18 15.39 -37.55
C VAL A 894 18.79 15.04 -36.97
N PHE A 895 17.90 14.47 -37.78
CA PHE A 895 16.63 13.94 -37.32
C PHE A 895 16.83 12.68 -36.46
N ALA A 896 17.71 11.76 -36.90
CA ALA A 896 18.01 10.51 -36.21
C ALA A 896 18.90 10.67 -34.96
N ASP A 897 19.82 11.62 -34.95
CA ASP A 897 20.84 11.78 -33.89
C ASP A 897 20.64 13.08 -33.08
N PRO A 898 20.05 13.00 -31.86
CA PRO A 898 19.88 14.15 -30.98
C PRO A 898 21.20 14.79 -30.50
N SER A 899 22.31 14.03 -30.46
CA SER A 899 23.61 14.56 -30.03
C SER A 899 24.24 15.43 -31.12
N LEU A 900 24.18 14.96 -32.37
CA LEU A 900 24.58 15.74 -33.55
C LEU A 900 23.70 16.98 -33.70
N ARG A 901 22.37 16.81 -33.56
CA ARG A 901 21.41 17.92 -33.59
C ARG A 901 21.78 19.04 -32.61
N HIS A 902 22.12 18.67 -31.36
CA HIS A 902 22.51 19.68 -30.36
C HIS A 902 23.75 20.46 -30.81
N SER A 903 24.81 19.74 -31.16
CA SER A 903 26.11 20.30 -31.52
C SER A 903 25.99 21.28 -32.69
N LEU A 904 25.26 20.90 -33.74
CA LEU A 904 25.07 21.74 -34.92
C LEU A 904 24.15 22.94 -34.64
N ALA A 905 23.11 22.76 -33.82
CA ALA A 905 22.17 23.83 -33.51
C ALA A 905 22.77 24.94 -32.62
N GLN A 906 23.87 24.68 -31.90
CA GLN A 906 24.61 25.71 -31.15
C GLN A 906 25.67 26.45 -32.00
N GLN A 907 25.98 25.98 -33.20
CA GLN A 907 27.00 26.59 -34.07
C GLN A 907 26.46 27.81 -34.82
N ARG A 908 26.67 29.02 -34.27
CA ARG A 908 26.28 30.31 -34.90
C ARG A 908 26.70 30.40 -36.38
N LEU A 909 27.94 30.05 -36.69
CA LEU A 909 28.49 30.12 -38.05
C LEU A 909 27.72 29.20 -39.01
N LEU A 910 27.47 27.95 -38.61
CA LEU A 910 26.76 26.97 -39.42
C LEU A 910 25.33 27.42 -39.75
N LEU A 911 24.61 28.00 -38.79
CA LEU A 911 23.26 28.54 -39.02
C LEU A 911 23.24 29.68 -40.05
N ILE A 912 24.26 30.54 -40.05
CA ILE A 912 24.42 31.61 -41.05
C ILE A 912 24.79 31.02 -42.42
N THR A 913 25.69 30.03 -42.46
CA THR A 913 26.05 29.32 -43.69
C THR A 913 24.85 28.59 -44.29
N LEU A 914 24.00 27.93 -43.48
CA LEU A 914 22.78 27.28 -43.94
C LEU A 914 21.74 28.28 -44.47
N LEU A 915 21.63 29.48 -43.86
CA LEU A 915 20.80 30.57 -44.39
C LEU A 915 21.32 31.06 -45.76
N LYS A 916 22.64 31.30 -45.88
CA LYS A 916 23.27 31.72 -47.14
C LYS A 916 23.15 30.64 -48.22
N GLY A 917 23.33 29.37 -47.87
CA GLY A 917 23.10 28.24 -48.77
C GLY A 917 21.64 28.10 -49.22
N SER A 918 20.68 28.32 -48.31
CA SER A 918 19.25 28.36 -48.64
C SER A 918 18.93 29.45 -49.68
N LEU A 919 19.57 30.62 -49.58
CA LEU A 919 19.47 31.68 -50.57
C LEU A 919 20.06 31.27 -51.93
N LEU A 920 21.23 30.64 -51.96
CA LEU A 920 21.86 30.16 -53.20
C LEU A 920 21.00 29.12 -53.94
N ILE A 921 20.40 28.17 -53.20
CA ILE A 921 19.42 27.22 -53.77
C ILE A 921 18.27 27.99 -54.43
N LYS A 922 17.72 29.02 -53.77
CA LYS A 922 16.62 29.84 -54.29
C LYS A 922 17.01 30.70 -55.49
N GLU A 923 18.22 31.26 -55.51
CA GLU A 923 18.77 32.00 -56.65
C GLU A 923 18.94 31.08 -57.88
N ASN A 924 19.39 29.84 -57.66
CA ASN A 924 19.53 28.79 -58.67
C ASN A 924 18.20 28.09 -59.02
N LYS A 925 17.06 28.55 -58.50
CA LYS A 925 15.70 27.99 -58.71
C LYS A 925 15.52 26.53 -58.23
N GLY A 926 16.36 26.06 -57.31
CA GLY A 926 16.23 24.74 -56.67
C GLY A 926 15.16 24.69 -55.57
N ASP A 927 14.92 23.50 -55.02
CA ASP A 927 13.90 23.29 -53.99
C ASP A 927 14.45 23.57 -52.58
N VAL A 928 13.96 24.64 -51.94
CA VAL A 928 14.39 25.06 -50.59
C VAL A 928 13.75 24.17 -49.49
N SER A 929 12.85 23.25 -49.83
CA SER A 929 12.08 22.47 -48.84
C SER A 929 12.96 21.64 -47.89
N GLU A 930 13.97 20.94 -48.42
CA GLU A 930 14.93 20.17 -47.61
C GLU A 930 15.73 21.07 -46.65
N ALA A 931 16.17 22.24 -47.14
CA ALA A 931 16.89 23.23 -46.34
C ALA A 931 16.01 23.83 -45.22
N ALA A 932 14.73 24.09 -45.51
CA ALA A 932 13.78 24.61 -44.54
C ALA A 932 13.48 23.61 -43.42
N VAL A 933 13.32 22.33 -43.74
CA VAL A 933 13.10 21.28 -42.74
C VAL A 933 14.35 21.06 -41.89
N LEU A 934 15.55 21.05 -42.50
CA LEU A 934 16.83 21.03 -41.76
C LEU A 934 16.91 22.20 -40.76
N MET A 935 16.63 23.42 -41.23
CA MET A 935 16.63 24.61 -40.38
C MET A 935 15.57 24.53 -39.28
N CYS A 936 14.36 24.02 -39.57
CA CYS A 936 13.33 23.81 -38.55
C CYS A 936 13.82 22.86 -37.44
N ILE A 937 14.35 21.67 -37.80
CA ILE A 937 14.83 20.69 -36.82
C ILE A 937 15.96 21.25 -35.94
N LEU A 938 16.92 21.99 -36.53
CA LEU A 938 17.99 22.63 -35.79
C LEU A 938 17.47 23.75 -34.88
N LEU A 939 16.61 24.64 -35.39
CA LEU A 939 16.14 25.80 -34.66
C LEU A 939 15.22 25.45 -33.49
N PHE A 940 14.45 24.37 -33.58
CA PHE A 940 13.53 23.94 -32.50
C PHE A 940 14.10 22.82 -31.60
N ASP A 941 15.41 22.58 -31.64
CA ASP A 941 16.09 21.57 -30.82
C ASP A 941 15.87 21.73 -29.29
N GLU A 942 15.60 22.93 -28.77
CA GLU A 942 15.32 23.09 -27.32
C GLU A 942 13.99 22.44 -26.89
N ILE A 943 13.03 22.31 -27.81
CA ILE A 943 11.70 21.77 -27.54
C ILE A 943 11.58 20.32 -28.03
N GLY A 944 12.31 19.95 -29.09
CA GLY A 944 12.43 18.55 -29.55
C GLY A 944 13.24 17.63 -28.62
N ARG A 945 13.20 17.90 -27.31
CA ARG A 945 13.90 17.25 -26.19
C ARG A 945 13.03 17.16 -24.91
N MET A 946 11.70 17.24 -25.00
CA MET A 946 10.86 17.39 -23.80
C MET A 946 11.05 16.30 -22.72
N ASP A 947 11.55 15.11 -23.08
CA ASP A 947 12.00 14.05 -22.15
C ASP A 947 13.05 14.55 -21.12
N SER A 948 13.80 15.63 -21.42
CA SER A 948 14.76 16.23 -20.49
C SER A 948 14.12 17.22 -19.48
N TRP A 949 12.80 17.40 -19.52
CA TRP A 949 12.06 18.28 -18.60
C TRP A 949 11.27 17.50 -17.55
N THR A 950 11.21 16.17 -17.63
CA THR A 950 10.71 15.28 -16.58
C THR A 950 11.86 14.86 -15.66
N ASP A 951 11.69 15.03 -14.34
CA ASP A 951 12.72 14.61 -13.36
C ASP A 951 12.85 13.07 -13.26
N GLU A 952 11.88 12.34 -13.82
CA GLU A 952 11.89 10.89 -13.97
C GLU A 952 12.79 10.47 -15.14
N ALA A 953 14.11 10.48 -14.91
CA ALA A 953 15.07 9.80 -15.75
C ALA A 953 14.94 8.27 -15.61
N THR A 954 13.80 7.71 -16.05
CA THR A 954 13.65 6.27 -16.22
C THR A 954 14.64 5.79 -17.28
N SER A 955 15.45 4.79 -16.94
CA SER A 955 16.57 4.34 -17.78
C SER A 955 16.14 3.64 -19.08
N ASP A 956 14.84 3.34 -19.24
CA ASP A 956 14.31 2.46 -20.29
C ASP A 956 13.41 3.14 -21.34
N THR A 957 13.20 4.46 -21.29
CA THR A 957 12.53 5.15 -22.40
C THR A 957 13.47 5.30 -23.60
N GLY A 958 13.28 4.41 -24.59
CA GLY A 958 13.93 4.53 -25.90
C GLY A 958 13.69 5.92 -26.52
N LEU A 959 14.77 6.56 -26.97
CA LEU A 959 14.81 7.95 -27.47
C LEU A 959 13.55 8.34 -28.25
N SER A 960 12.74 9.25 -27.70
CA SER A 960 11.51 9.66 -28.36
C SER A 960 11.82 10.34 -29.71
N PRO A 961 11.02 10.08 -30.76
CA PRO A 961 11.24 10.71 -32.06
C PRO A 961 10.99 12.21 -31.96
N PHE A 962 11.79 13.01 -32.67
CA PHE A 962 11.67 14.47 -32.69
C PHE A 962 10.23 14.89 -33.02
N SER A 963 9.60 15.59 -32.08
CA SER A 963 8.23 16.10 -32.19
C SER A 963 8.19 17.56 -31.75
N LEU A 964 7.14 18.27 -32.17
CA LEU A 964 6.94 19.69 -31.86
C LEU A 964 5.52 19.89 -31.30
N PRO A 965 5.32 20.82 -30.35
CA PRO A 965 3.98 21.18 -29.87
C PRO A 965 3.06 21.61 -31.01
N ALA A 966 1.77 21.31 -30.87
CA ALA A 966 0.74 21.65 -31.88
C ALA A 966 0.72 23.15 -32.22
N VAL A 967 1.09 24.03 -31.28
CA VAL A 967 1.28 25.48 -31.48
C VAL A 967 2.26 25.78 -32.62
N ILE A 968 3.35 25.03 -32.69
CA ILE A 968 4.43 25.20 -33.66
C ILE A 968 4.11 24.46 -34.96
N ILE A 969 3.46 23.30 -34.91
CA ILE A 969 3.02 22.57 -36.13
C ILE A 969 1.91 23.31 -36.88
N ARG A 970 1.02 24.02 -36.16
CA ARG A 970 -0.07 24.82 -36.77
C ARG A 970 0.42 26.09 -37.47
N ARG A 971 1.70 26.44 -37.33
CA ARG A 971 2.31 27.67 -37.84
C ARG A 971 2.75 27.52 -39.30
#